data_AF-A0AA39GVN6-F1
#
_entry.id   AF-A0AA39GVN6-F1
#
_cell.length_a   1.000
_cell.length_b   1.000
_cell.length_c   1.000
_cell.angle_alpha   90.00
_cell.angle_beta   90.00
_cell.angle_gamma   90.00
#
_symmetry.space_group_name_H-M   'P 1'
#
loop_
_entity.id
_entity.type
_entity.pdbx_description
1 polymer ?
#
loop_
_entity_poly.entity_id
_entity_poly.type
_entity_poly.pdbx_seq_one_letter_code
_entity_poly.pdbx_strand_id
1 'polypeptide(L)'
;MLALFTISDAHVYAYSVILIAGSSYAYYDSISFLIWPLISFLFILPATNLLVNFGYVASNGPVLAFKQIAPITAGIGWALTWHIGERLYRQSLTAAQTLLYIIFSIRTRLDWALDCDHSYNNEHCRKFNDPNVTEYHSHNPLNVRHQPDNNWPAQQFNKFCIRGVDIKENVSIWQPNSWYYGHTNNDSIFPSVPLFCANIIVWLLVFAITRRDELHAGRVVSRICLIVPWLIYVVLLVYHTFFEFTFSETTEVPVTTAEVQKFPFVFFSDVYGFFSVSLAFINYSVAFSGMVIYASSRTRNTGRPLNVPVLSVLQMFIPMALYGLQHGCKGHLKTVQPAYDTYSGSDATTVFDTMGVCFANTSVGPMWAFLYYSATFLFNAIGPMSIFVMFIQNSLIEQFPSLEGLKSYVNAAICSCFALAATSLFTPMGTAFSTLFEYTTQSAVTQILAFSAIMFLCGWHKLDRSMNSLVGNASGTLVEFFMGHSSPIFSMMLFISVPMFLAVKYVSEFDLLLKGRDVQMHIEYAVEGLTPFSFINISFGYIIVFMPFAIIVNMALYAIYHTVRVEKMPLGSVFKETVHFGSPNTLGQNSDDAPLVTAIFKRCWLRDHVMVAILFIFETIVAVLLVAFFATYTVFHVDPVNPYRVLVIAVLLTLNIMSLMELKWLYSYWDSPYRMNFHIAVSTMETAFVNAYLLMVAFNHADSTGYVPLFIMLLHTFVRSMLISVAITLRSKLIQNRPSRTRDVTEIYDINNGLDDHGDDRDDDSPIVYNLS
;
A
#
# COMPACT_ATOMS: atom_id res chain seq x y z
N MET A 1 12.27 -8.08 -18.43
CA MET A 1 11.08 -7.80 -19.25
C MET A 1 10.90 -8.78 -20.41
N LEU A 2 11.87 -8.95 -21.33
CA LEU A 2 11.73 -9.89 -22.45
C LEU A 2 11.59 -11.38 -22.04
N ALA A 3 12.13 -11.77 -20.89
CA ALA A 3 11.93 -13.11 -20.32
C ALA A 3 10.48 -13.43 -19.92
N LEU A 4 9.59 -12.42 -19.82
CA LEU A 4 8.15 -12.67 -19.59
C LEU A 4 7.51 -13.39 -20.79
N PHE A 5 8.09 -13.32 -22.00
CA PHE A 5 7.54 -13.98 -23.19
C PHE A 5 7.70 -15.51 -23.21
N THR A 6 8.50 -16.10 -22.31
CA THR A 6 8.72 -17.56 -22.26
C THR A 6 7.92 -18.25 -21.14
N ILE A 7 7.12 -17.49 -20.39
CA ILE A 7 6.34 -17.97 -19.24
C ILE A 7 4.87 -18.13 -19.66
N SER A 8 4.12 -19.02 -19.02
CA SER A 8 2.69 -19.21 -19.28
C SER A 8 1.90 -17.88 -19.20
N ASP A 9 0.88 -17.72 -20.04
CA ASP A 9 0.05 -16.50 -20.12
C ASP A 9 -0.53 -16.06 -18.76
N ALA A 10 -0.87 -16.99 -17.87
CA ALA A 10 -1.40 -16.68 -16.53
C ALA A 10 -0.36 -16.03 -15.61
N HIS A 11 0.90 -16.46 -15.66
CA HIS A 11 1.99 -15.81 -14.94
C HIS A 11 2.29 -14.43 -15.53
N VAL A 12 2.33 -14.30 -16.86
CA VAL A 12 2.55 -12.99 -17.51
C VAL A 12 1.47 -12.00 -17.09
N TYR A 13 0.22 -12.44 -17.05
CA TYR A 13 -0.89 -11.64 -16.53
C TYR A 13 -0.64 -11.21 -15.08
N ALA A 14 -0.36 -12.17 -14.19
CA ALA A 14 -0.19 -11.88 -12.77
C ALA A 14 1.01 -10.96 -12.46
N TYR A 15 2.15 -11.16 -13.13
CA TYR A 15 3.30 -10.24 -13.05
C TYR A 15 2.91 -8.84 -13.52
N SER A 16 2.21 -8.74 -14.66
CA SER A 16 1.81 -7.45 -15.23
C SER A 16 0.81 -6.71 -14.34
N VAL A 17 -0.15 -7.42 -13.73
CA VAL A 17 -1.10 -6.85 -12.78
C VAL A 17 -0.37 -6.19 -11.60
N ILE A 18 0.58 -6.89 -10.99
CA ILE A 18 1.31 -6.37 -9.83
C ILE A 18 2.21 -5.18 -10.23
N LEU A 19 2.93 -5.28 -11.36
CA LEU A 19 3.82 -4.23 -11.84
C LEU A 19 3.08 -2.92 -12.16
N ILE A 20 1.89 -3.03 -12.77
CA ILE A 20 1.13 -1.87 -13.19
C ILE A 20 0.27 -1.31 -12.04
N ALA A 21 -0.19 -2.14 -11.10
CA ALA A 21 -1.00 -1.67 -9.98
C ALA A 21 -0.28 -0.63 -9.08
N GLY A 22 1.05 -0.66 -9.06
CA GLY A 22 1.88 0.32 -8.34
C GLY A 22 2.26 1.56 -9.15
N SER A 23 2.00 1.60 -10.46
CA SER A 23 2.63 2.56 -11.38
C SER A 23 2.47 4.04 -11.00
N SER A 24 1.38 4.40 -10.32
CA SER A 24 1.15 5.76 -9.81
C SER A 24 2.23 6.27 -8.85
N TYR A 25 2.95 5.36 -8.18
CA TYR A 25 4.03 5.71 -7.25
C TYR A 25 5.41 5.68 -7.90
N ALA A 26 5.53 5.26 -9.16
CA ALA A 26 6.82 5.08 -9.83
C ALA A 26 7.65 6.38 -9.94
N TYR A 27 6.99 7.55 -10.02
CA TYR A 27 7.66 8.86 -10.04
C TYR A 27 8.15 9.32 -8.65
N TYR A 28 7.52 8.87 -7.57
CA TYR A 28 8.04 9.13 -6.22
C TYR A 28 9.28 8.27 -5.96
N ASP A 29 9.22 7.02 -6.41
CA ASP A 29 10.32 6.06 -6.32
C ASP A 29 11.53 6.45 -7.17
N SER A 30 11.31 7.19 -8.26
CA SER A 30 12.38 7.73 -9.10
C SER A 30 13.13 8.91 -8.49
N ILE A 31 12.80 9.33 -7.26
CA ILE A 31 13.55 10.38 -6.54
C ILE A 31 14.81 9.80 -5.88
N SER A 32 14.77 8.57 -5.34
CA SER A 32 15.93 7.99 -4.63
C SER A 32 16.04 6.49 -4.79
N PHE A 33 16.58 6.08 -5.93
CA PHE A 33 16.78 4.68 -6.32
C PHE A 33 17.70 3.88 -5.37
N LEU A 34 18.68 4.53 -4.71
CA LEU A 34 19.69 3.85 -3.88
C LEU A 34 19.09 3.14 -2.65
N ILE A 35 17.90 3.54 -2.21
CA ILE A 35 17.22 2.98 -1.05
C ILE A 35 16.44 1.69 -1.41
N TRP A 36 16.01 1.54 -2.66
CA TRP A 36 15.16 0.43 -3.09
C TRP A 36 15.70 -0.96 -2.72
N PRO A 37 16.99 -1.30 -2.95
CA PRO A 37 17.51 -2.62 -2.58
C PRO A 37 17.39 -2.93 -1.09
N LEU A 38 17.57 -1.92 -0.23
CA LEU A 38 17.47 -2.06 1.22
C LEU A 38 16.02 -2.35 1.65
N ILE A 39 15.07 -1.52 1.20
CA ILE A 39 13.64 -1.68 1.51
C ILE A 39 13.08 -2.95 0.85
N SER A 40 13.57 -3.30 -0.33
CA SER A 40 13.16 -4.51 -1.01
C SER A 40 13.51 -5.76 -0.20
N PHE A 41 14.71 -5.80 0.40
CA PHE A 41 15.13 -6.92 1.22
C PHE A 41 14.39 -6.98 2.57
N LEU A 42 14.24 -5.82 3.23
CA LEU A 42 13.65 -5.76 4.56
C LEU A 42 12.12 -5.87 4.56
N PHE A 43 11.43 -5.37 3.53
CA PHE A 43 9.97 -5.30 3.51
C PHE A 43 9.35 -6.00 2.30
N ILE A 44 9.73 -5.60 1.08
CA ILE A 44 8.96 -5.96 -0.13
C ILE A 44 9.00 -7.47 -0.38
N LEU A 45 10.18 -8.09 -0.34
CA LEU A 45 10.33 -9.53 -0.55
C LEU A 45 9.52 -10.36 0.45
N PRO A 46 9.69 -10.20 1.79
CA PRO A 46 8.92 -10.99 2.75
C PRO A 46 7.42 -10.71 2.70
N ALA A 47 7.00 -9.44 2.55
CA ALA A 47 5.58 -9.07 2.47
C ALA A 47 4.91 -9.62 1.21
N THR A 48 5.56 -9.49 0.05
CA THR A 48 5.04 -9.99 -1.21
C THR A 48 5.00 -11.51 -1.23
N ASN A 49 6.01 -12.18 -0.66
CA ASN A 49 6.02 -13.64 -0.53
C ASN A 49 4.84 -14.14 0.32
N LEU A 50 4.56 -13.49 1.45
CA LEU A 50 3.38 -13.82 2.27
C LEU A 50 2.09 -13.72 1.46
N LEU A 51 1.91 -12.63 0.72
CA LEU A 51 0.68 -12.34 -0.03
C LEU A 51 0.51 -13.21 -1.27
N VAL A 52 1.61 -13.53 -1.97
CA VAL A 52 1.62 -14.48 -3.08
C VAL A 52 1.20 -15.86 -2.59
N ASN A 53 1.82 -16.35 -1.51
CA ASN A 53 1.47 -17.63 -0.91
C ASN A 53 0.01 -17.67 -0.46
N PHE A 54 -0.45 -16.60 0.21
CA PHE A 54 -1.83 -16.50 0.67
C PHE A 54 -2.84 -16.53 -0.48
N GLY A 55 -2.66 -15.69 -1.50
CA GLY A 55 -3.60 -15.69 -2.64
C GLY A 55 -3.54 -16.97 -3.47
N TYR A 56 -2.35 -17.59 -3.62
CA TYR A 56 -2.21 -18.89 -4.29
C TYR A 56 -2.98 -20.01 -3.57
N VAL A 57 -2.89 -20.06 -2.23
CA VAL A 57 -3.60 -21.03 -1.39
C VAL A 57 -5.10 -20.74 -1.35
N ALA A 58 -5.51 -19.48 -1.19
CA ALA A 58 -6.92 -19.08 -1.11
C ALA A 58 -7.66 -19.26 -2.45
N SER A 59 -6.96 -19.09 -3.57
CA SER A 59 -7.47 -19.24 -4.95
C SER A 59 -8.66 -18.36 -5.34
N ASN A 60 -9.03 -17.42 -4.49
CA ASN A 60 -10.10 -16.45 -4.72
C ASN A 60 -9.57 -15.02 -4.60
N GLY A 61 -10.36 -14.05 -5.05
CA GLY A 61 -10.11 -12.65 -4.81
C GLY A 61 -10.15 -12.29 -3.31
N PRO A 62 -9.68 -11.08 -2.96
CA PRO A 62 -9.39 -10.74 -1.56
C PRO A 62 -10.62 -10.74 -0.66
N VAL A 63 -11.80 -10.34 -1.14
CA VAL A 63 -13.03 -10.35 -0.33
C VAL A 63 -13.34 -11.77 0.16
N LEU A 64 -13.36 -12.73 -0.76
CA LEU A 64 -13.64 -14.12 -0.41
C LEU A 64 -12.48 -14.74 0.35
N ALA A 65 -11.22 -14.43 0.00
CA ALA A 65 -10.05 -14.92 0.70
C ALA A 65 -10.04 -14.51 2.20
N PHE A 66 -10.39 -13.26 2.52
CA PHE A 66 -10.49 -12.82 3.91
C PHE A 66 -11.71 -13.42 4.63
N LYS A 67 -12.82 -13.69 3.93
CA LYS A 67 -13.95 -14.44 4.48
C LYS A 67 -13.61 -15.91 4.75
N GLN A 68 -12.69 -16.49 3.98
CA GLN A 68 -12.17 -17.85 4.19
C GLN A 68 -11.34 -17.98 5.46
N ILE A 69 -10.52 -16.96 5.78
CA ILE A 69 -9.77 -16.90 7.05
C ILE A 69 -10.76 -16.93 8.24
N ALA A 70 -11.72 -16.00 8.24
CA ALA A 70 -12.76 -15.94 9.25
C ALA A 70 -13.92 -15.07 8.73
N PRO A 71 -15.18 -15.37 9.10
CA PRO A 71 -16.32 -14.52 8.78
C PRO A 71 -16.12 -13.05 9.23
N ILE A 72 -15.49 -12.83 10.38
CA ILE A 72 -15.26 -11.48 10.92
C ILE A 72 -14.31 -10.63 10.07
N THR A 73 -13.41 -11.26 9.32
CA THR A 73 -12.40 -10.55 8.52
C THR A 73 -12.88 -10.19 7.13
N ALA A 74 -14.09 -10.59 6.72
CA ALA A 74 -14.64 -10.27 5.41
C ALA A 74 -14.66 -8.75 5.11
N GLY A 75 -14.83 -7.92 6.14
CA GLY A 75 -14.76 -6.45 6.02
C GLY A 75 -13.42 -5.92 5.53
N ILE A 76 -12.31 -6.62 5.80
CA ILE A 76 -10.97 -6.22 5.35
C ILE A 76 -10.90 -6.24 3.81
N GLY A 77 -11.41 -7.29 3.16
CA GLY A 77 -11.39 -7.37 1.71
C GLY A 77 -12.25 -6.29 1.03
N TRP A 78 -13.37 -5.89 1.64
CA TRP A 78 -14.18 -4.77 1.15
C TRP A 78 -13.49 -3.42 1.35
N ALA A 79 -12.80 -3.21 2.48
CA ALA A 79 -12.00 -2.00 2.69
C ALA A 79 -10.84 -1.90 1.70
N LEU A 80 -10.19 -3.01 1.33
CA LEU A 80 -9.19 -3.04 0.26
C LEU A 80 -9.81 -2.68 -1.10
N THR A 81 -11.02 -3.19 -1.37
CA THR A 81 -11.76 -2.85 -2.60
C THR A 81 -12.14 -1.36 -2.63
N TRP A 82 -12.51 -0.78 -1.49
CA TRP A 82 -12.76 0.65 -1.35
C TRP A 82 -11.51 1.48 -1.67
N HIS A 83 -10.36 1.16 -1.09
CA HIS A 83 -9.10 1.85 -1.40
C HIS A 83 -8.72 1.78 -2.88
N ILE A 84 -8.99 0.66 -3.54
CA ILE A 84 -8.77 0.53 -4.99
C ILE A 84 -9.75 1.43 -5.76
N GLY A 85 -11.00 1.57 -5.29
CA GLY A 85 -11.96 2.53 -5.80
C GLY A 85 -11.50 3.98 -5.66
N GLU A 86 -10.98 4.37 -4.50
CA GLU A 86 -10.42 5.71 -4.27
C GLU A 86 -9.21 5.98 -5.20
N ARG A 87 -8.33 5.00 -5.39
CA ARG A 87 -7.22 5.09 -6.35
C ARG A 87 -7.72 5.23 -7.78
N LEU A 88 -8.74 4.46 -8.17
CA LEU A 88 -9.36 4.54 -9.50
C LEU A 88 -10.00 5.91 -9.75
N TYR A 89 -10.69 6.45 -8.75
CA TYR A 89 -11.27 7.79 -8.78
C TYR A 89 -10.18 8.83 -9.05
N ARG A 90 -9.11 8.85 -8.24
CA ARG A 90 -7.96 9.77 -8.42
C ARG A 90 -7.32 9.65 -9.80
N GLN A 91 -7.08 8.42 -10.28
CA GLN A 91 -6.40 8.19 -11.56
C GLN A 91 -7.14 8.78 -12.76
N SER A 92 -8.45 9.01 -12.65
CA SER A 92 -9.24 9.67 -13.69
C SER A 92 -8.70 11.06 -14.02
N LEU A 93 -8.23 11.79 -13.00
CA LEU A 93 -7.67 13.13 -13.18
C LEU A 93 -6.34 13.11 -13.91
N THR A 94 -5.40 12.29 -13.45
CA THR A 94 -4.09 12.10 -14.08
C THR A 94 -4.24 11.62 -15.52
N ALA A 95 -5.19 10.70 -15.78
CA ALA A 95 -5.48 10.19 -17.11
C ALA A 95 -5.98 11.27 -18.06
N ALA A 96 -6.97 12.06 -17.63
CA ALA A 96 -7.54 13.14 -18.44
C ALA A 96 -6.49 14.22 -18.75
N GLN A 97 -5.70 14.63 -17.76
CA GLN A 97 -4.61 15.58 -17.96
C GLN A 97 -3.56 15.05 -18.93
N THR A 98 -3.05 13.83 -18.72
CA THR A 98 -2.02 13.25 -19.58
C THR A 98 -2.51 13.12 -21.03
N LEU A 99 -3.78 12.76 -21.24
CA LEU A 99 -4.38 12.73 -22.57
C LEU A 99 -4.37 14.12 -23.24
N LEU A 100 -4.69 15.18 -22.50
CA LEU A 100 -4.60 16.54 -23.02
C LEU A 100 -3.16 16.89 -23.41
N TYR A 101 -2.16 16.59 -22.56
CA TYR A 101 -0.75 16.83 -22.87
C TYR A 101 -0.26 16.07 -24.11
N ILE A 102 -0.77 14.86 -24.38
CA ILE A 102 -0.53 14.16 -25.65
C ILE A 102 -1.05 15.00 -26.83
N ILE A 103 -2.29 15.48 -26.75
CA ILE A 103 -2.91 16.27 -27.82
C ILE A 103 -2.15 17.59 -28.03
N PHE A 104 -1.76 18.27 -26.96
CA PHE A 104 -1.00 19.53 -27.02
C PHE A 104 0.45 19.34 -27.48
N SER A 105 0.97 18.11 -27.43
CA SER A 105 2.29 17.77 -27.98
C SER A 105 2.29 17.60 -29.50
N ILE A 106 1.13 17.50 -30.15
CA ILE A 106 1.01 17.39 -31.62
C ILE A 106 1.18 18.77 -32.26
N ARG A 107 2.40 19.31 -32.19
CA ARG A 107 2.79 20.63 -32.71
C ARG A 107 4.23 20.61 -33.20
N THR A 108 4.65 21.64 -33.93
CA THR A 108 6.04 21.81 -34.38
C THR A 108 6.95 22.40 -33.30
N ARG A 109 6.38 23.11 -32.32
CA ARG A 109 7.07 23.69 -31.16
C ARG A 109 6.12 23.67 -29.96
N LEU A 110 6.63 23.39 -28.76
CA LEU A 110 5.88 23.42 -27.51
C LEU A 110 5.87 24.84 -26.94
N ASP A 111 5.17 25.73 -27.64
CA ASP A 111 5.00 27.14 -27.30
C ASP A 111 4.35 27.36 -25.92
N TRP A 112 3.46 26.45 -25.51
CA TRP A 112 2.80 26.49 -24.20
C TRP A 112 3.77 26.35 -23.01
N ALA A 113 4.95 25.75 -23.22
CA ALA A 113 5.94 25.55 -22.17
C ALA A 113 7.00 26.66 -22.09
N LEU A 114 7.24 27.37 -23.21
CA LEU A 114 8.38 28.30 -23.36
C LEU A 114 7.96 29.78 -23.43
N ASP A 115 6.81 30.06 -24.04
CA ASP A 115 6.40 31.41 -24.40
C ASP A 115 5.19 31.87 -23.55
N CYS A 116 5.17 33.14 -23.15
CA CYS A 116 4.08 33.76 -22.38
C CYS A 116 3.03 34.47 -23.25
N ASP A 117 3.14 34.37 -24.58
CA ASP A 117 2.35 35.18 -25.52
C ASP A 117 0.97 34.54 -25.80
N HIS A 118 0.35 33.90 -24.80
CA HIS A 118 -0.96 33.26 -24.92
C HIS A 118 -2.04 33.99 -24.13
N SER A 119 -3.29 33.83 -24.56
CA SER A 119 -4.46 34.49 -23.94
C SER A 119 -4.72 34.07 -22.49
N TYR A 120 -4.14 32.97 -22.05
CA TYR A 120 -4.28 32.45 -20.69
C TYR A 120 -3.14 32.88 -19.76
N ASN A 121 -2.09 33.53 -20.27
CA ASN A 121 -0.99 34.00 -19.44
C ASN A 121 -1.34 35.31 -18.72
N ASN A 122 -0.87 35.45 -17.49
CA ASN A 122 -1.02 36.69 -16.72
C ASN A 122 0.18 37.63 -16.94
N GLU A 123 0.08 38.85 -16.40
CA GLU A 123 1.12 39.88 -16.49
C GLU A 123 2.44 39.50 -15.79
N HIS A 124 2.44 38.48 -14.95
CA HIS A 124 3.60 38.01 -14.20
C HIS A 124 4.36 36.88 -14.89
N CYS A 125 3.86 36.38 -16.03
CA CYS A 125 4.52 35.33 -16.80
C CYS A 125 5.89 35.78 -17.32
N ARG A 126 6.90 34.91 -17.19
CA ARG A 126 8.25 35.12 -17.75
C ARG A 126 8.56 34.06 -18.78
N LYS A 127 9.09 34.47 -19.95
CA LYS A 127 9.53 33.53 -20.99
C LYS A 127 10.66 32.68 -20.43
N PHE A 128 10.63 31.37 -20.70
CA PHE A 128 11.61 30.45 -20.12
C PHE A 128 13.04 30.77 -20.57
N ASN A 129 13.21 31.17 -21.83
CA ASN A 129 14.50 31.49 -22.44
C ASN A 129 14.96 32.94 -22.22
N ASP A 130 14.34 33.69 -21.30
CA ASP A 130 14.75 35.06 -20.99
C ASP A 130 16.09 35.05 -20.21
N PRO A 131 17.17 35.66 -20.73
CA PRO A 131 18.46 35.71 -20.04
C PRO A 131 18.48 36.67 -18.84
N ASN A 132 17.48 37.55 -18.69
CA ASN A 132 17.43 38.57 -17.63
C ASN A 132 16.62 38.12 -16.40
N VAL A 133 16.52 36.82 -16.15
CA VAL A 133 15.92 36.28 -14.93
C VAL A 133 17.01 36.13 -13.88
N THR A 134 17.06 37.05 -12.90
CA THR A 134 18.00 36.97 -11.79
C THR A 134 17.54 35.97 -10.74
N GLU A 135 18.46 35.14 -10.26
CA GLU A 135 18.31 34.24 -9.11
C GLU A 135 18.00 35.10 -7.86
N TYR A 136 16.73 35.24 -7.49
CA TYR A 136 16.27 36.12 -6.39
C TYR A 136 16.46 35.49 -4.99
N HIS A 137 17.28 34.44 -4.85
CA HIS A 137 17.67 33.87 -3.56
C HIS A 137 18.78 34.69 -2.88
N SER A 138 18.55 36.00 -2.69
CA SER A 138 19.42 36.78 -1.81
C SER A 138 19.00 36.54 -0.36
N HIS A 139 19.96 36.16 0.48
CA HIS A 139 19.92 35.79 1.90
C HIS A 139 19.28 36.80 2.90
N ASN A 140 18.19 37.49 2.55
CA ASN A 140 17.54 38.46 3.40
C ASN A 140 16.06 38.13 3.62
N PRO A 141 15.66 37.59 4.79
CA PRO A 141 14.32 37.06 5.07
C PRO A 141 13.20 38.12 5.13
N LEU A 142 13.50 39.39 4.89
CA LEU A 142 12.58 40.52 5.05
C LEU A 142 12.09 41.15 3.73
N ASN A 143 12.62 40.74 2.56
CA ASN A 143 12.26 41.32 1.26
C ASN A 143 12.17 40.26 0.14
N VAL A 144 11.57 39.10 0.42
CA VAL A 144 11.40 38.03 -0.58
C VAL A 144 10.23 38.39 -1.52
N ARG A 145 10.55 38.99 -2.67
CA ARG A 145 9.64 38.91 -3.82
C ARG A 145 9.81 37.52 -4.41
N HIS A 146 8.91 36.58 -4.09
CA HIS A 146 8.83 35.22 -4.65
C HIS A 146 8.44 35.18 -6.15
N GLN A 147 8.80 36.21 -6.92
CA GLN A 147 8.64 36.25 -8.36
C GLN A 147 10.02 35.94 -8.97
N PRO A 148 10.23 34.79 -9.64
CA PRO A 148 9.24 34.10 -10.48
C PRO A 148 8.94 32.62 -10.09
N ASP A 149 9.03 32.22 -8.83
CA ASP A 149 8.96 30.79 -8.41
C ASP A 149 7.66 30.03 -8.78
N ASN A 150 6.62 30.70 -9.31
CA ASN A 150 5.33 30.12 -9.70
C ASN A 150 4.73 30.66 -11.02
N ASN A 151 5.50 31.32 -11.88
CA ASN A 151 4.96 32.00 -13.07
C ASN A 151 5.64 31.59 -14.39
N TRP A 152 6.13 30.35 -14.46
CA TRP A 152 6.63 29.82 -15.71
C TRP A 152 5.48 29.52 -16.70
N PRO A 153 5.72 29.57 -18.02
CA PRO A 153 4.66 29.38 -19.02
C PRO A 153 3.97 28.03 -18.88
N ALA A 154 4.72 26.95 -18.64
CA ALA A 154 4.19 25.60 -18.43
C ALA A 154 3.26 25.50 -17.19
N GLN A 155 3.62 26.18 -16.10
CA GLN A 155 2.82 26.22 -14.87
C GLN A 155 1.50 26.97 -15.09
N GLN A 156 1.56 28.12 -15.78
CA GLN A 156 0.37 28.91 -16.13
C GLN A 156 -0.52 28.20 -17.16
N PHE A 157 0.06 27.45 -18.09
CA PHE A 157 -0.68 26.62 -19.02
C PHE A 157 -1.54 25.59 -18.28
N ASN A 158 -0.99 24.89 -17.30
CA ASN A 158 -1.76 23.96 -16.49
C ASN A 158 -2.84 24.69 -15.67
N LYS A 159 -2.47 25.74 -14.93
CA LYS A 159 -3.36 26.48 -14.03
C LYS A 159 -4.54 27.14 -14.77
N PHE A 160 -4.28 27.85 -15.86
CA PHE A 160 -5.30 28.68 -16.51
C PHE A 160 -5.94 28.00 -17.73
N CYS A 161 -5.18 27.26 -18.54
CA CYS A 161 -5.72 26.64 -19.75
C CYS A 161 -6.36 25.28 -19.47
N ILE A 162 -5.65 24.37 -18.77
CA ILE A 162 -6.14 23.01 -18.52
C ILE A 162 -7.16 22.99 -17.38
N ARG A 163 -6.85 23.65 -16.26
CA ARG A 163 -7.70 23.67 -15.06
C ARG A 163 -8.82 24.69 -15.12
N GLY A 164 -8.65 25.75 -15.92
CA GLY A 164 -9.68 26.78 -16.08
C GLY A 164 -9.84 27.70 -14.87
N VAL A 165 -8.77 27.91 -14.09
CA VAL A 165 -8.74 28.93 -13.02
C VAL A 165 -8.82 30.34 -13.65
N ASP A 166 -9.46 31.30 -12.97
CA ASP A 166 -9.54 32.68 -13.47
C ASP A 166 -8.15 33.36 -13.44
N ILE A 167 -7.80 34.03 -14.54
CA ILE A 167 -6.52 34.73 -14.75
C ILE A 167 -6.38 35.93 -13.78
N LYS A 168 -7.50 36.48 -13.30
CA LYS A 168 -7.54 37.69 -12.45
C LYS A 168 -7.17 37.46 -10.98
N GLU A 169 -6.85 36.23 -10.60
CA GLU A 169 -6.53 35.90 -9.22
C GLU A 169 -5.18 36.50 -8.80
N ASN A 170 -5.18 37.32 -7.74
CA ASN A 170 -3.99 38.03 -7.27
C ASN A 170 -3.06 37.09 -6.49
N VAL A 171 -2.06 36.53 -7.15
CA VAL A 171 -1.05 35.63 -6.56
C VAL A 171 0.03 36.44 -5.84
N SER A 172 -0.35 37.15 -4.78
CA SER A 172 0.59 37.90 -3.93
C SER A 172 1.29 37.01 -2.88
N ILE A 173 0.72 35.83 -2.61
CA ILE A 173 1.23 34.87 -1.62
C ILE A 173 1.82 33.68 -2.36
N TRP A 174 3.11 33.43 -2.17
CA TRP A 174 3.74 32.22 -2.67
C TRP A 174 3.24 30.99 -1.89
N GLN A 175 2.87 29.98 -2.65
CA GLN A 175 2.40 28.68 -2.18
C GLN A 175 3.08 27.60 -3.03
N PRO A 176 3.79 26.63 -2.41
CA PRO A 176 4.41 25.52 -3.12
C PRO A 176 3.41 24.81 -4.05
N ASN A 177 3.76 24.63 -5.33
CA ASN A 177 2.92 23.94 -6.32
C ASN A 177 1.47 24.48 -6.44
N SER A 178 1.22 25.75 -6.08
CA SER A 178 -0.12 26.36 -6.19
C SER A 178 -0.67 26.39 -7.61
N TRP A 179 0.21 26.39 -8.61
CA TRP A 179 -0.16 26.26 -10.02
C TRP A 179 -0.80 24.89 -10.34
N TYR A 180 -0.58 23.89 -9.49
CA TYR A 180 -1.20 22.58 -9.58
C TYR A 180 -2.38 22.44 -8.61
N TYR A 181 -2.26 22.87 -7.36
CA TYR A 181 -3.28 22.61 -6.32
C TYR A 181 -4.46 23.59 -6.29
N GLY A 182 -4.35 24.76 -6.93
CA GLY A 182 -5.36 25.82 -6.84
C GLY A 182 -5.24 26.65 -5.54
N HIS A 183 -6.01 27.72 -5.42
CA HIS A 183 -6.06 28.54 -4.20
C HIS A 183 -7.45 28.44 -3.57
N THR A 184 -7.52 28.35 -2.23
CA THR A 184 -8.76 28.05 -1.50
C THR A 184 -9.83 29.16 -1.54
N ASN A 185 -9.51 30.35 -2.06
CA ASN A 185 -10.38 31.53 -2.00
C ASN A 185 -10.81 32.01 -3.39
N ASN A 186 -11.99 31.57 -3.84
CA ASN A 186 -12.78 32.07 -4.99
C ASN A 186 -12.81 31.25 -6.30
N ASP A 187 -12.50 29.95 -6.28
CA ASP A 187 -12.62 29.18 -7.52
C ASP A 187 -14.06 28.78 -7.88
N SER A 188 -14.31 28.76 -9.19
CA SER A 188 -15.53 28.26 -9.81
C SER A 188 -15.82 26.79 -9.44
N ILE A 189 -17.07 26.45 -9.14
CA ILE A 189 -17.52 25.07 -8.88
C ILE A 189 -17.66 24.27 -10.21
N PHE A 190 -17.57 24.93 -11.36
CA PHE A 190 -17.78 24.27 -12.65
C PHE A 190 -16.54 23.49 -13.10
N PRO A 191 -16.71 22.27 -13.66
CA PRO A 191 -15.61 21.49 -14.17
C PRO A 191 -15.02 22.11 -15.45
N SER A 192 -13.70 22.00 -15.61
CA SER A 192 -13.01 22.34 -16.85
C SER A 192 -13.53 21.49 -18.01
N VAL A 193 -14.01 22.18 -19.07
CA VAL A 193 -14.55 21.53 -20.27
C VAL A 193 -13.52 20.63 -20.96
N PRO A 194 -12.25 21.05 -21.19
CA PRO A 194 -11.21 20.18 -21.72
C PRO A 194 -11.03 18.88 -20.93
N LEU A 195 -10.97 18.96 -19.60
CA LEU A 195 -10.80 17.79 -18.73
C LEU A 195 -12.02 16.87 -18.77
N PHE A 196 -13.22 17.45 -18.78
CA PHE A 196 -14.46 16.68 -18.89
C PHE A 196 -14.56 15.90 -20.21
N CYS A 197 -14.22 16.53 -21.34
CA CYS A 197 -14.19 15.86 -22.64
C CYS A 197 -13.13 14.74 -22.69
N ALA A 198 -11.92 15.01 -22.16
CA ALA A 198 -10.86 14.01 -22.07
C ALA A 198 -11.28 12.80 -21.21
N ASN A 199 -11.96 13.03 -20.09
CA ASN A 199 -12.46 11.99 -19.20
C ASN A 199 -13.42 11.01 -19.91
N ILE A 200 -14.32 11.51 -20.76
CA ILE A 200 -15.23 10.65 -21.52
C ILE A 200 -14.43 9.70 -22.43
N ILE A 201 -13.42 10.22 -23.12
CA ILE A 201 -12.57 9.42 -24.01
C ILE A 201 -11.79 8.35 -23.22
N VAL A 202 -11.21 8.74 -22.08
CA VAL A 202 -10.47 7.83 -21.19
C VAL A 202 -11.35 6.67 -20.73
N TRP A 203 -12.55 6.95 -20.21
CA TRP A 203 -13.44 5.90 -19.71
C TRP A 203 -14.01 5.00 -20.81
N LEU A 204 -14.27 5.55 -22.00
CA LEU A 204 -14.63 4.74 -23.17
C LEU A 204 -13.50 3.78 -23.56
N LEU A 205 -12.25 4.23 -23.48
CA LEU A 205 -11.08 3.41 -23.76
C LEU A 205 -10.89 2.32 -22.71
N VAL A 206 -11.01 2.65 -21.41
CA VAL A 206 -10.95 1.66 -20.31
C VAL A 206 -12.06 0.61 -20.48
N PHE A 207 -13.29 1.04 -20.74
CA PHE A 207 -14.40 0.11 -21.00
C PHE A 207 -14.12 -0.78 -22.21
N ALA A 208 -13.57 -0.24 -23.31
CA ALA A 208 -13.23 -1.02 -24.49
C ALA A 208 -12.19 -2.11 -24.21
N ILE A 209 -11.23 -1.85 -23.31
CA ILE A 209 -10.22 -2.83 -22.86
C ILE A 209 -10.85 -3.90 -21.97
N THR A 210 -11.70 -3.51 -21.01
CA THR A 210 -12.22 -4.41 -19.96
C THR A 210 -13.50 -5.16 -20.34
N ARG A 211 -14.23 -4.76 -21.41
CA ARG A 211 -15.55 -5.32 -21.75
C ARG A 211 -15.60 -6.79 -22.16
N ARG A 212 -14.49 -7.38 -22.62
CA ARG A 212 -14.44 -8.74 -23.18
C ARG A 212 -14.14 -9.77 -22.08
N ASP A 213 -12.94 -10.34 -22.11
CA ASP A 213 -12.49 -11.37 -21.19
C ASP A 213 -11.26 -10.88 -20.41
N GLU A 214 -11.08 -11.41 -19.20
CA GLU A 214 -9.91 -11.10 -18.36
C GLU A 214 -8.60 -11.44 -19.06
N LEU A 215 -8.57 -12.54 -19.81
CA LEU A 215 -7.40 -12.95 -20.63
C LEU A 215 -7.13 -12.00 -21.79
N HIS A 216 -8.16 -11.37 -22.35
CA HIS A 216 -7.97 -10.37 -23.40
C HIS A 216 -7.43 -9.07 -22.81
N ALA A 217 -8.09 -8.56 -21.76
CA ALA A 217 -7.65 -7.36 -21.05
C ALA A 217 -6.22 -7.53 -20.53
N GLY A 218 -5.90 -8.68 -19.94
CA GLY A 218 -4.56 -9.01 -19.45
C GLY A 218 -3.47 -8.99 -20.53
N ARG A 219 -3.76 -9.49 -21.74
CA ARG A 219 -2.83 -9.43 -22.88
C ARG A 219 -2.63 -8.00 -23.39
N VAL A 220 -3.70 -7.21 -23.43
CA VAL A 220 -3.63 -5.79 -23.83
C VAL A 220 -2.79 -5.01 -22.81
N VAL A 221 -3.10 -5.17 -21.53
CA VAL A 221 -2.42 -4.49 -20.43
C VAL A 221 -0.94 -4.86 -20.36
N SER A 222 -0.59 -6.14 -20.44
CA SER A 222 0.82 -6.58 -20.42
C SER A 222 1.63 -6.07 -21.62
N ARG A 223 1.09 -6.14 -22.84
CA ARG A 223 1.84 -5.76 -24.05
C ARG A 223 1.86 -4.25 -24.28
N ILE A 224 0.71 -3.60 -24.16
CA ILE A 224 0.52 -2.18 -24.51
C ILE A 224 0.77 -1.27 -23.32
N CYS A 225 0.35 -1.64 -22.10
CA CYS A 225 0.47 -0.74 -20.94
C CYS A 225 1.76 -0.93 -20.13
N LEU A 226 2.53 -1.99 -20.37
CA LEU A 226 3.78 -2.26 -19.65
C LEU A 226 5.00 -2.31 -20.58
N ILE A 227 4.99 -3.17 -21.60
CA ILE A 227 6.17 -3.36 -22.45
C ILE A 227 6.42 -2.15 -23.36
N VAL A 228 5.39 -1.61 -24.00
CA VAL A 228 5.52 -0.44 -24.88
C VAL A 228 6.03 0.80 -24.11
N PRO A 229 5.44 1.20 -22.97
CA PRO A 229 5.96 2.31 -22.17
C PRO A 229 7.40 2.08 -21.70
N TRP A 230 7.74 0.88 -21.24
CA TRP A 230 9.11 0.55 -20.85
C TRP A 230 10.11 0.74 -22.01
N LEU A 231 9.78 0.26 -23.20
CA LEU A 231 10.61 0.47 -24.39
C LEU A 231 10.76 1.97 -24.72
N ILE A 232 9.67 2.73 -24.67
CA ILE A 232 9.70 4.18 -24.92
C ILE A 232 10.59 4.90 -23.91
N TYR A 233 10.44 4.61 -22.61
CA TYR A 233 11.28 5.22 -21.58
C TYR A 233 12.77 4.87 -21.76
N VAL A 234 13.10 3.64 -22.11
CA VAL A 234 14.49 3.24 -22.41
C VAL A 234 15.03 3.97 -23.62
N VAL A 235 14.24 4.11 -24.71
CA VAL A 235 14.65 4.84 -25.91
C VAL A 235 14.89 6.32 -25.59
N LEU A 236 13.96 6.96 -24.88
CA LEU A 236 14.11 8.36 -24.43
C LEU A 236 15.37 8.52 -23.57
N LEU A 237 15.57 7.64 -22.59
CA LEU A 237 16.71 7.69 -21.70
C LEU A 237 18.03 7.56 -22.47
N VAL A 238 18.15 6.54 -23.32
CA VAL A 238 19.38 6.29 -24.09
C VAL A 238 19.67 7.47 -25.01
N TYR A 239 18.69 7.96 -25.77
CA TYR A 239 18.89 9.08 -26.68
C TYR A 239 19.36 10.33 -25.92
N HIS A 240 18.60 10.81 -24.94
CA HIS A 240 18.92 12.07 -24.28
C HIS A 240 20.20 11.98 -23.43
N THR A 241 20.52 10.82 -22.84
CA THR A 241 21.78 10.63 -22.09
C THR A 241 23.01 10.83 -22.98
N PHE A 242 22.96 10.44 -24.26
CA PHE A 242 24.09 10.60 -25.18
C PHE A 242 24.17 11.98 -25.84
N PHE A 243 23.05 12.70 -25.97
CA PHE A 243 23.00 13.93 -26.77
C PHE A 243 22.74 15.22 -25.99
N GLU A 244 21.96 15.22 -24.89
CA GLU A 244 21.40 16.46 -24.34
C GLU A 244 21.38 16.56 -22.81
N PHE A 245 21.21 15.44 -22.10
CA PHE A 245 21.12 15.43 -20.64
C PHE A 245 22.47 15.66 -19.97
N THR A 246 22.41 16.37 -18.85
CA THR A 246 23.54 16.62 -17.96
C THR A 246 23.18 16.16 -16.55
N PHE A 247 24.15 15.64 -15.81
CA PHE A 247 23.94 15.02 -14.49
C PHE A 247 24.77 15.66 -13.37
N SER A 248 25.30 16.87 -13.58
CA SER A 248 26.21 17.53 -12.63
C SER A 248 25.48 18.25 -11.49
N GLU A 249 24.68 19.26 -11.83
CA GLU A 249 23.90 20.08 -10.88
C GLU A 249 22.42 19.99 -11.27
N THR A 250 21.53 19.93 -10.28
CA THR A 250 20.08 19.79 -10.51
C THR A 250 19.32 21.02 -10.07
N THR A 251 18.20 21.31 -10.73
CA THR A 251 17.22 22.36 -10.35
C THR A 251 16.41 22.05 -9.10
N GLU A 252 16.69 20.95 -8.38
CA GLU A 252 15.86 20.51 -7.26
C GLU A 252 16.23 21.22 -5.96
N VAL A 253 15.26 21.92 -5.37
CA VAL A 253 15.42 22.64 -4.10
C VAL A 253 14.48 22.02 -3.05
N PRO A 254 14.98 21.66 -1.85
CA PRO A 254 14.12 21.17 -0.78
C PRO A 254 13.23 22.29 -0.24
N VAL A 255 11.95 21.99 0.00
CA VAL A 255 11.02 22.94 0.63
C VAL A 255 11.40 23.13 2.10
N THR A 256 11.36 24.37 2.59
CA THR A 256 11.73 24.66 3.98
C THR A 256 10.67 24.18 4.97
N THR A 257 11.09 23.91 6.21
CA THR A 257 10.19 23.34 7.22
C THR A 257 9.03 24.24 7.64
N ALA A 258 9.24 25.56 7.58
CA ALA A 258 8.21 26.54 7.90
C ALA A 258 7.12 26.61 6.81
N GLU A 259 7.48 26.35 5.56
CA GLU A 259 6.56 26.41 4.42
C GLU A 259 5.68 25.16 4.33
N VAL A 260 6.26 23.97 4.56
CA VAL A 260 5.53 22.70 4.69
C VAL A 260 4.45 22.79 5.77
N GLN A 261 4.77 23.37 6.93
CA GLN A 261 3.80 23.53 8.02
C GLN A 261 2.66 24.50 7.71
N LYS A 262 2.87 25.43 6.76
CA LYS A 262 1.85 26.41 6.38
C LYS A 262 0.92 25.86 5.31
N PHE A 263 1.39 24.91 4.50
CA PHE A 263 0.66 24.38 3.38
C PHE A 263 0.90 22.86 3.21
N PRO A 264 0.09 22.02 3.87
CA PRO A 264 0.21 20.56 3.76
C PRO A 264 -0.41 20.06 2.45
N PHE A 265 0.36 20.08 1.36
CA PHE A 265 -0.16 19.76 0.01
C PHE A 265 -0.11 18.26 -0.30
N VAL A 266 0.99 17.59 0.05
CA VAL A 266 1.24 16.17 -0.29
C VAL A 266 1.94 15.49 0.88
N PHE A 267 1.32 14.45 1.40
CA PHE A 267 1.84 13.67 2.51
C PHE A 267 3.33 13.26 2.37
N PHE A 268 3.79 12.93 1.16
CA PHE A 268 5.20 12.60 0.90
C PHE A 268 6.15 13.81 0.85
N SER A 269 5.68 15.00 0.48
CA SER A 269 6.50 16.22 0.51
C SER A 269 6.69 16.76 1.92
N ASP A 270 5.74 16.40 2.81
CA ASP A 270 5.73 16.90 4.18
C ASP A 270 6.61 16.06 5.11
N VAL A 271 7.02 14.88 4.63
CA VAL A 271 7.93 13.93 5.26
C VAL A 271 9.36 14.16 4.73
N TYR A 272 10.33 14.47 5.60
CA TYR A 272 11.69 14.81 5.16
C TYR A 272 12.50 13.62 4.61
N GLY A 273 13.25 13.89 3.53
CA GLY A 273 14.43 13.14 3.11
C GLY A 273 14.19 11.67 2.76
N PHE A 274 15.12 10.81 3.16
CA PHE A 274 15.15 9.36 2.86
C PHE A 274 13.89 8.60 3.34
N PHE A 275 13.15 9.17 4.28
CA PHE A 275 11.99 8.54 4.92
C PHE A 275 10.72 8.63 4.05
N SER A 276 10.49 9.73 3.31
CA SER A 276 9.34 9.84 2.38
C SER A 276 9.44 8.86 1.22
N VAL A 277 10.65 8.70 0.65
CA VAL A 277 10.90 7.73 -0.42
C VAL A 277 10.70 6.30 0.08
N SER A 278 11.06 6.00 1.34
CA SER A 278 10.81 4.68 1.93
C SER A 278 9.32 4.34 2.00
N LEU A 279 8.47 5.32 2.32
CA LEU A 279 7.01 5.16 2.31
C LEU A 279 6.44 5.02 0.89
N ALA A 280 7.00 5.74 -0.09
CA ALA A 280 6.64 5.61 -1.50
C ALA A 280 6.92 4.18 -2.01
N PHE A 281 8.10 3.63 -1.71
CA PHE A 281 8.49 2.28 -2.11
C PHE A 281 7.57 1.20 -1.54
N ILE A 282 7.11 1.36 -0.29
CA ILE A 282 6.13 0.47 0.33
C ILE A 282 4.83 0.48 -0.47
N ASN A 283 4.34 1.66 -0.87
CA ASN A 283 3.10 1.79 -1.63
C ASN A 283 3.25 1.29 -3.08
N TYR A 284 4.38 1.56 -3.74
CA TYR A 284 4.69 1.08 -5.08
C TYR A 284 4.80 -0.45 -5.16
N SER A 285 5.28 -1.10 -4.09
CA SER A 285 5.29 -2.58 -4.02
C SER A 285 3.90 -3.21 -4.09
N VAL A 286 2.85 -2.40 -3.84
CA VAL A 286 1.44 -2.80 -3.78
C VAL A 286 1.16 -3.88 -2.72
N ALA A 287 2.10 -4.12 -1.81
CA ALA A 287 1.91 -5.03 -0.69
C ALA A 287 0.72 -4.57 0.18
N PHE A 288 -0.09 -5.53 0.62
CA PHE A 288 -1.31 -5.32 1.42
C PHE A 288 -2.40 -4.45 0.77
N SER A 289 -2.32 -4.18 -0.54
CA SER A 289 -3.42 -3.54 -1.30
C SER A 289 -4.56 -4.51 -1.69
N GLY A 290 -4.31 -5.82 -1.59
CA GLY A 290 -5.18 -6.86 -2.17
C GLY A 290 -4.82 -7.27 -3.60
N MET A 291 -4.02 -6.47 -4.33
CA MET A 291 -3.67 -6.77 -5.74
C MET A 291 -2.75 -7.99 -5.89
N VAL A 292 -1.79 -8.16 -4.97
CA VAL A 292 -0.92 -9.34 -4.98
C VAL A 292 -1.73 -10.61 -4.76
N ILE A 293 -2.72 -10.57 -3.85
CA ILE A 293 -3.62 -11.69 -3.57
C ILE A 293 -4.49 -12.00 -4.81
N TYR A 294 -5.06 -10.95 -5.43
CA TYR A 294 -5.85 -11.08 -6.65
C TYR A 294 -5.05 -11.66 -7.82
N ALA A 295 -3.81 -11.22 -8.01
CA ALA A 295 -2.95 -11.70 -9.09
C ALA A 295 -2.49 -13.14 -8.85
N SER A 296 -2.09 -13.49 -7.61
CA SER A 296 -1.59 -14.83 -7.29
C SER A 296 -2.68 -15.89 -7.30
N SER A 297 -3.93 -15.56 -6.92
CA SER A 297 -5.05 -16.50 -6.93
C SER A 297 -5.34 -17.07 -8.32
N ARG A 298 -5.10 -16.28 -9.38
CA ARG A 298 -5.25 -16.71 -10.79
C ARG A 298 -4.14 -17.63 -11.29
N THR A 299 -3.05 -17.78 -10.55
CA THR A 299 -1.92 -18.65 -10.95
C THR A 299 -2.06 -20.10 -10.50
N ARG A 300 -3.04 -20.44 -9.64
CA ARG A 300 -3.21 -21.80 -9.10
C ARG A 300 -3.33 -22.87 -10.18
N ASN A 301 -4.03 -22.57 -11.28
CA ASN A 301 -4.23 -23.52 -12.38
C ASN A 301 -2.93 -23.89 -13.13
N THR A 302 -1.85 -23.14 -12.95
CA THR A 302 -0.55 -23.42 -13.59
C THR A 302 0.33 -24.40 -12.81
N GLY A 303 -0.06 -24.74 -11.57
CA GLY A 303 0.68 -25.64 -10.70
C GLY A 303 1.92 -25.05 -10.02
N ARG A 304 2.25 -23.76 -10.23
CA ARG A 304 3.35 -23.08 -9.54
C ARG A 304 2.96 -21.68 -9.07
N PRO A 305 3.47 -21.21 -7.92
CA PRO A 305 3.30 -19.84 -7.47
C PRO A 305 4.19 -18.86 -8.25
N LEU A 306 3.95 -17.57 -8.07
CA LEU A 306 4.82 -16.52 -8.61
C LEU A 306 6.19 -16.53 -7.95
N ASN A 307 7.24 -16.34 -8.75
CA ASN A 307 8.59 -16.11 -8.23
C ASN A 307 8.74 -14.64 -7.80
N VAL A 308 8.84 -14.44 -6.49
CA VAL A 308 8.86 -13.12 -5.82
C VAL A 308 10.17 -12.36 -6.05
N PRO A 309 11.37 -12.97 -5.93
CA PRO A 309 12.61 -12.30 -6.33
C PRO A 309 12.59 -11.73 -7.76
N VAL A 310 12.06 -12.49 -8.72
CA VAL A 310 11.92 -12.01 -10.10
C VAL A 310 10.96 -10.82 -10.19
N LEU A 311 9.84 -10.86 -9.47
CA LEU A 311 8.89 -9.75 -9.41
C LEU A 311 9.56 -8.46 -8.89
N SER A 312 10.30 -8.53 -7.79
CA SER A 312 10.97 -7.36 -7.20
C SER A 312 12.04 -6.76 -8.10
N VAL A 313 12.78 -7.59 -8.85
CA VAL A 313 13.72 -7.10 -9.88
C VAL A 313 12.95 -6.45 -11.04
N LEU A 314 11.83 -7.03 -11.48
CA LEU A 314 11.02 -6.45 -12.55
C LEU A 314 10.42 -5.10 -12.16
N GLN A 315 10.01 -4.93 -10.90
CA GLN A 315 9.47 -3.68 -10.35
C GLN A 315 10.48 -2.52 -10.42
N MET A 316 11.78 -2.81 -10.52
CA MET A 316 12.86 -1.81 -10.48
C MET A 316 13.13 -1.14 -11.83
N PHE A 317 12.79 -1.78 -12.96
CA PHE A 317 13.19 -1.30 -14.29
C PHE A 317 12.58 0.06 -14.67
N ILE A 318 11.31 0.28 -14.35
CA ILE A 318 10.62 1.51 -14.75
C ILE A 318 11.02 2.69 -13.85
N PRO A 319 11.03 2.58 -12.51
CA PRO A 319 11.57 3.63 -11.65
C PRO A 319 13.01 4.00 -11.99
N MET A 320 13.85 3.03 -12.38
CA MET A 320 15.22 3.29 -12.84
C MET A 320 15.25 4.12 -14.14
N ALA A 321 14.40 3.79 -15.11
CA ALA A 321 14.33 4.56 -16.35
C ALA A 321 13.83 6.00 -16.08
N LEU A 322 12.81 6.14 -15.23
CA LEU A 322 12.27 7.45 -14.81
C LEU A 322 13.29 8.26 -14.00
N TYR A 323 14.08 7.62 -13.14
CA TYR A 323 15.16 8.27 -12.38
C TYR A 323 16.16 8.91 -13.32
N GLY A 324 16.65 8.16 -14.31
CA GLY A 324 17.58 8.67 -15.31
C GLY A 324 16.99 9.82 -16.14
N LEU A 325 15.72 9.68 -16.54
CA LEU A 325 15.01 10.74 -17.28
C LEU A 325 14.88 12.01 -16.43
N GLN A 326 14.43 11.89 -15.18
CA GLN A 326 14.16 13.02 -14.30
C GLN A 326 15.45 13.75 -13.91
N HIS A 327 16.49 13.03 -13.49
CA HIS A 327 17.75 13.64 -13.09
C HIS A 327 18.49 14.26 -14.28
N GLY A 328 18.53 13.57 -15.43
CA GLY A 328 19.18 14.11 -16.63
C GLY A 328 18.46 15.35 -17.17
N CYS A 329 17.13 15.36 -17.06
CA CYS A 329 16.29 16.47 -17.45
C CYS A 329 16.42 17.69 -16.52
N LYS A 330 16.37 17.47 -15.20
CA LYS A 330 16.64 18.52 -14.20
C LYS A 330 18.03 19.11 -14.38
N GLY A 331 19.04 18.31 -14.68
CA GLY A 331 20.38 18.84 -14.94
C GLY A 331 20.45 19.65 -16.23
N HIS A 332 19.80 19.18 -17.31
CA HIS A 332 19.70 19.95 -18.56
C HIS A 332 19.05 21.31 -18.31
N LEU A 333 17.93 21.35 -17.58
CA LEU A 333 17.24 22.60 -17.27
C LEU A 333 18.10 23.56 -16.45
N LYS A 334 18.90 23.07 -15.48
CA LYS A 334 19.81 23.94 -14.71
C LYS A 334 20.83 24.63 -15.61
N THR A 335 21.30 23.95 -16.66
CA THR A 335 22.26 24.55 -17.61
C THR A 335 21.63 25.60 -18.52
N VAL A 336 20.34 25.46 -18.83
CA VAL A 336 19.62 26.34 -19.77
C VAL A 336 19.06 27.56 -19.05
N GLN A 337 18.47 27.36 -17.88
CA GLN A 337 17.87 28.41 -17.06
C GLN A 337 18.22 28.15 -15.58
N PRO A 338 19.32 28.73 -15.08
CA PRO A 338 19.76 28.54 -13.70
C PRO A 338 18.75 29.00 -12.65
N ALA A 339 17.88 29.97 -13.00
CA ALA A 339 16.83 30.49 -12.12
C ALA A 339 15.57 29.61 -12.07
N TYR A 340 15.50 28.51 -12.83
CA TYR A 340 14.39 27.58 -12.77
C TYR A 340 14.63 26.58 -11.64
N ASP A 341 13.88 26.74 -10.56
CA ASP A 341 13.89 25.80 -9.43
C ASP A 341 12.63 24.92 -9.45
N THR A 342 12.83 23.65 -9.15
CA THR A 342 11.79 22.63 -9.02
C THR A 342 11.75 22.13 -7.59
N TYR A 343 10.57 22.13 -6.98
CA TYR A 343 10.41 21.63 -5.62
C TYR A 343 10.13 20.13 -5.63
N SER A 344 10.79 19.40 -4.73
CA SER A 344 10.61 17.95 -4.53
C SER A 344 9.25 17.66 -3.86
N GLY A 345 8.14 17.85 -4.59
CA GLY A 345 6.80 17.87 -4.00
C GLY A 345 5.83 16.81 -4.53
N SER A 346 5.72 16.66 -5.86
CA SER A 346 4.70 15.77 -6.46
C SER A 346 5.11 15.16 -7.79
N ASP A 347 4.51 14.03 -8.12
CA ASP A 347 4.60 13.39 -9.44
C ASP A 347 4.09 14.34 -10.54
N ALA A 348 3.02 15.08 -10.26
CA ALA A 348 2.45 16.08 -11.15
C ALA A 348 3.40 17.23 -11.48
N THR A 349 4.17 17.71 -10.49
CA THR A 349 5.25 18.70 -10.70
C THR A 349 6.25 18.19 -11.73
N THR A 350 6.69 16.94 -11.57
CA THR A 350 7.67 16.35 -12.48
C THR A 350 7.07 16.13 -13.88
N VAL A 351 5.85 15.58 -13.97
CA VAL A 351 5.24 15.17 -15.24
C VAL A 351 4.75 16.37 -16.07
N PHE A 352 4.08 17.34 -15.45
CA PHE A 352 3.36 18.39 -16.16
C PHE A 352 4.10 19.73 -16.24
N ASP A 353 5.14 19.93 -15.43
CA ASP A 353 6.00 21.12 -15.46
C ASP A 353 7.41 20.74 -15.92
N THR A 354 8.21 20.07 -15.08
CA THR A 354 9.64 19.83 -15.35
C THR A 354 9.88 19.11 -16.68
N MET A 355 9.23 17.96 -16.90
CA MET A 355 9.40 17.18 -18.13
C MET A 355 8.86 17.91 -19.37
N GLY A 356 7.78 18.67 -19.21
CA GLY A 356 7.19 19.47 -20.29
C GLY A 356 8.15 20.55 -20.80
N VAL A 357 8.71 21.33 -19.87
CA VAL A 357 9.70 22.40 -20.17
C VAL A 357 10.97 21.82 -20.76
N CYS A 358 11.44 20.71 -20.21
CA CYS A 358 12.63 20.01 -20.65
C CYS A 358 12.53 19.53 -22.09
N PHE A 359 11.49 18.76 -22.44
CA PHE A 359 11.32 18.33 -23.83
C PHE A 359 11.10 19.52 -24.75
N ALA A 360 10.43 20.59 -24.31
CA ALA A 360 10.27 21.80 -25.11
C ALA A 360 11.61 22.45 -25.52
N ASN A 361 12.66 22.28 -24.72
CA ASN A 361 13.98 22.83 -24.97
C ASN A 361 14.97 21.83 -25.64
N THR A 362 14.54 20.60 -25.89
CA THR A 362 15.34 19.58 -26.60
C THR A 362 15.14 19.63 -28.12
N SER A 363 16.10 19.08 -28.86
CA SER A 363 15.98 18.88 -30.30
C SER A 363 14.82 17.92 -30.61
N VAL A 364 13.94 18.29 -31.55
CA VAL A 364 12.73 17.51 -31.88
C VAL A 364 11.79 17.34 -30.66
N GLY A 365 11.81 18.29 -29.73
CA GLY A 365 11.05 18.29 -28.48
C GLY A 365 9.60 17.80 -28.53
N PRO A 366 8.76 18.27 -29.47
CA PRO A 366 7.36 17.81 -29.55
C PRO A 366 7.20 16.31 -29.77
N MET A 367 8.11 15.67 -30.52
CA MET A 367 8.08 14.21 -30.73
C MET A 367 8.39 13.47 -29.42
N TRP A 368 9.40 13.93 -28.67
CA TRP A 368 9.78 13.33 -27.40
C TRP A 368 8.69 13.52 -26.35
N ALA A 369 8.09 14.71 -26.27
CA ALA A 369 6.95 14.97 -25.40
C ALA A 369 5.75 14.07 -25.74
N PHE A 370 5.42 13.92 -27.03
CA PHE A 370 4.34 13.02 -27.46
C PHE A 370 4.60 11.56 -27.03
N LEU A 371 5.83 11.07 -27.24
CA LEU A 371 6.21 9.71 -26.84
C LEU A 371 6.19 9.53 -25.32
N TYR A 372 6.75 10.49 -24.58
CA TYR A 372 6.77 10.50 -23.12
C TYR A 372 5.36 10.48 -22.54
N TYR A 373 4.50 11.44 -22.91
CA TYR A 373 3.13 11.50 -22.41
C TYR A 373 2.30 10.30 -22.85
N SER A 374 2.55 9.72 -24.03
CA SER A 374 1.91 8.47 -24.44
C SER A 374 2.33 7.28 -23.57
N ALA A 375 3.62 7.18 -23.22
CA ALA A 375 4.12 6.16 -22.31
C ALA A 375 3.53 6.33 -20.89
N THR A 376 3.51 7.56 -20.37
CA THR A 376 2.91 7.90 -19.08
C THR A 376 1.40 7.61 -19.06
N PHE A 377 0.68 7.94 -20.13
CA PHE A 377 -0.75 7.67 -20.24
C PHE A 377 -1.06 6.17 -20.20
N LEU A 378 -0.27 5.37 -20.89
CA LEU A 378 -0.45 3.92 -20.93
C LEU A 378 -0.06 3.24 -19.61
N PHE A 379 1.07 3.63 -19.01
CA PHE A 379 1.60 2.96 -17.81
C PHE A 379 1.00 3.47 -16.49
N ASN A 380 0.84 4.79 -16.33
CA ASN A 380 0.38 5.39 -15.07
C ASN A 380 -1.13 5.61 -14.99
N ALA A 381 -1.83 5.64 -16.13
CA ALA A 381 -3.27 5.89 -16.17
C ALA A 381 -4.06 4.68 -16.69
N ILE A 382 -4.02 4.39 -17.99
CA ILE A 382 -4.90 3.37 -18.61
C ILE A 382 -4.65 1.97 -18.07
N GLY A 383 -3.38 1.58 -17.90
CA GLY A 383 -2.99 0.30 -17.32
C GLY A 383 -3.61 0.05 -15.94
N PRO A 384 -3.30 0.87 -14.92
CA PRO A 384 -3.82 0.67 -13.56
C PRO A 384 -5.34 0.83 -13.51
N MET A 385 -5.94 1.79 -14.23
CA MET A 385 -7.40 1.93 -14.28
C MET A 385 -8.09 0.65 -14.77
N SER A 386 -7.55 0.02 -15.83
CA SER A 386 -8.09 -1.24 -16.36
C SER A 386 -8.02 -2.36 -15.33
N ILE A 387 -6.90 -2.49 -14.61
CA ILE A 387 -6.72 -3.49 -13.55
C ILE A 387 -7.65 -3.23 -12.38
N PHE A 388 -7.81 -1.98 -11.96
CA PHE A 388 -8.65 -1.59 -10.83
C PHE A 388 -10.13 -1.89 -11.11
N VAL A 389 -10.60 -1.60 -12.33
CA VAL A 389 -11.95 -1.96 -12.77
C VAL A 389 -12.15 -3.48 -12.75
N MET A 390 -11.20 -4.24 -13.30
CA MET A 390 -11.25 -5.72 -13.29
C MET A 390 -11.26 -6.28 -11.87
N PHE A 391 -10.46 -5.70 -10.96
CA PHE A 391 -10.42 -6.08 -9.55
C PHE A 391 -11.79 -5.86 -8.89
N ILE A 392 -12.38 -4.67 -9.03
CA ILE A 392 -13.68 -4.33 -8.42
C ILE A 392 -14.78 -5.24 -9.00
N GLN A 393 -14.78 -5.42 -10.32
CA GLN A 393 -15.72 -6.30 -11.00
C GLN A 393 -15.63 -7.74 -10.47
N ASN A 394 -14.41 -8.28 -10.32
CA ASN A 394 -14.21 -9.63 -9.83
C ASN A 394 -14.62 -9.76 -8.35
N SER A 395 -14.28 -8.78 -7.51
CA SER A 395 -14.72 -8.75 -6.10
C SER A 395 -16.25 -8.77 -5.98
N LEU A 396 -16.98 -8.12 -6.88
CA LEU A 396 -18.45 -8.16 -6.91
C LEU A 396 -18.99 -9.51 -7.40
N ILE A 397 -18.46 -10.04 -8.51
CA ILE A 397 -18.95 -11.29 -9.11
C ILE A 397 -18.69 -12.48 -8.19
N GLU A 398 -17.53 -12.55 -7.53
CA GLU A 398 -17.22 -13.63 -6.58
C GLU A 398 -18.13 -13.62 -5.35
N GLN A 399 -18.63 -12.46 -4.93
CA GLN A 399 -19.58 -12.36 -3.81
C GLN A 399 -21.02 -12.60 -4.24
N PHE A 400 -21.36 -12.24 -5.47
CA PHE A 400 -22.71 -12.35 -6.03
C PHE A 400 -22.68 -13.15 -7.34
N PRO A 401 -22.70 -14.49 -7.29
CA PRO A 401 -22.65 -15.34 -8.47
C PRO A 401 -23.78 -15.08 -9.48
N SER A 402 -24.91 -14.53 -9.03
CA SER A 402 -26.02 -14.10 -9.90
C SER A 402 -25.61 -13.04 -10.94
N LEU A 403 -24.52 -12.32 -10.72
CA LEU A 403 -24.01 -11.29 -11.63
C LEU A 403 -23.12 -11.84 -12.74
N GLU A 404 -22.74 -13.13 -12.70
CA GLU A 404 -21.81 -13.73 -13.67
C GLU A 404 -22.33 -13.61 -15.12
N GLY A 405 -23.62 -13.87 -15.34
CA GLY A 405 -24.27 -13.72 -16.65
C GLY A 405 -24.40 -12.26 -17.13
N LEU A 406 -24.18 -11.28 -16.25
CA LEU A 406 -24.31 -9.83 -16.52
C LEU A 406 -22.97 -9.10 -16.45
N LYS A 407 -21.84 -9.83 -16.51
CA LYS A 407 -20.48 -9.30 -16.33
C LYS A 407 -20.19 -8.02 -17.11
N SER A 408 -20.59 -7.96 -18.39
CA SER A 408 -20.35 -6.78 -19.24
C SER A 408 -21.17 -5.56 -18.80
N TYR A 409 -22.41 -5.76 -18.35
CA TYR A 409 -23.25 -4.68 -17.82
C TYR A 409 -22.73 -4.17 -16.47
N VAL A 410 -22.25 -5.06 -15.61
CA VAL A 410 -21.59 -4.66 -14.35
C VAL A 410 -20.35 -3.81 -14.65
N ASN A 411 -19.54 -4.20 -15.63
CA ASN A 411 -18.39 -3.41 -16.06
C ASN A 411 -18.79 -2.01 -16.56
N ALA A 412 -19.83 -1.93 -17.40
CA ALA A 412 -20.35 -0.66 -17.90
C ALA A 412 -20.87 0.23 -16.77
N ALA A 413 -21.55 -0.35 -15.78
CA ALA A 413 -22.04 0.36 -14.60
C ALA A 413 -20.89 0.91 -13.76
N ILE A 414 -19.86 0.11 -13.48
CA ILE A 414 -18.66 0.56 -12.76
C ILE A 414 -18.00 1.74 -13.51
N CYS A 415 -17.74 1.58 -14.81
CA CYS A 415 -17.12 2.64 -15.61
C CYS A 415 -17.96 3.92 -15.62
N SER A 416 -19.28 3.80 -15.75
CA SER A 416 -20.19 4.95 -15.77
C SER A 416 -20.24 5.67 -14.42
N CYS A 417 -20.31 4.93 -13.31
CA CYS A 417 -20.32 5.49 -11.97
C CYS A 417 -19.04 6.28 -11.68
N PHE A 418 -17.88 5.71 -11.99
CA PHE A 418 -16.60 6.40 -11.78
C PHE A 418 -16.38 7.55 -12.77
N ALA A 419 -16.84 7.44 -14.02
CA ALA A 419 -16.78 8.54 -14.98
C ALA A 419 -17.61 9.76 -14.53
N LEU A 420 -18.80 9.51 -13.98
CA LEU A 420 -19.67 10.55 -13.41
C LEU A 420 -19.07 11.12 -12.13
N ALA A 421 -18.57 10.28 -11.23
CA ALA A 421 -17.93 10.74 -10.01
C ALA A 421 -16.71 11.62 -10.33
N ALA A 422 -15.85 11.21 -11.27
CA ALA A 422 -14.63 11.93 -11.63
C ALA A 422 -14.87 13.38 -12.08
N THR A 423 -16.10 13.75 -12.45
CA THR A 423 -16.44 15.13 -12.80
C THR A 423 -16.15 16.14 -11.69
N SER A 424 -16.24 15.75 -10.41
CA SER A 424 -15.86 16.62 -9.29
C SER A 424 -14.35 16.89 -9.21
N LEU A 425 -13.49 16.03 -9.77
CA LEU A 425 -12.03 16.24 -9.82
C LEU A 425 -11.60 17.27 -10.88
N PHE A 426 -12.48 17.60 -11.82
CA PHE A 426 -12.17 18.54 -12.90
C PHE A 426 -12.53 19.99 -12.56
N THR A 427 -13.05 20.21 -11.36
CA THR A 427 -13.15 21.56 -10.79
C THR A 427 -11.74 22.08 -10.49
N PRO A 428 -11.51 23.40 -10.46
CA PRO A 428 -10.25 24.00 -10.02
C PRO A 428 -9.75 23.49 -8.67
N MET A 429 -10.67 23.23 -7.72
CA MET A 429 -10.38 22.66 -6.39
C MET A 429 -10.19 21.13 -6.40
N GLY A 430 -10.45 20.47 -7.54
CA GLY A 430 -10.46 19.02 -7.64
C GLY A 430 -9.11 18.36 -7.34
N THR A 431 -8.01 19.10 -7.44
CA THR A 431 -6.66 18.67 -7.04
C THR A 431 -6.50 18.58 -5.54
N ALA A 432 -6.95 19.58 -4.79
CA ALA A 432 -6.97 19.53 -3.33
C ALA A 432 -7.89 18.38 -2.85
N PHE A 433 -9.01 18.17 -3.54
CA PHE A 433 -9.86 17.02 -3.23
C PHE A 433 -9.18 15.68 -3.57
N SER A 434 -8.42 15.61 -4.66
CA SER A 434 -7.63 14.44 -5.06
C SER A 434 -6.53 14.09 -4.04
N THR A 435 -5.88 15.07 -3.42
CA THR A 435 -4.84 14.82 -2.41
C THR A 435 -5.41 14.21 -1.13
N LEU A 436 -6.66 14.53 -0.77
CA LEU A 436 -7.33 13.86 0.35
C LEU A 436 -7.49 12.36 0.09
N PHE A 437 -7.94 11.95 -1.10
CA PHE A 437 -8.02 10.53 -1.43
C PHE A 437 -6.65 9.85 -1.55
N GLU A 438 -5.63 10.61 -1.97
CA GLU A 438 -4.27 10.12 -1.92
C GLU A 438 -3.82 9.85 -0.47
N TYR A 439 -4.16 10.72 0.46
CA TYR A 439 -3.93 10.52 1.89
C TYR A 439 -4.71 9.31 2.43
N THR A 440 -6.00 9.15 2.09
CA THR A 440 -6.81 8.02 2.59
C THR A 440 -6.37 6.67 2.04
N THR A 441 -6.01 6.60 0.76
CA THR A 441 -5.53 5.37 0.10
C THR A 441 -4.16 4.90 0.56
N GLN A 442 -3.46 5.78 1.26
CA GLN A 442 -2.22 5.43 1.92
C GLN A 442 -2.48 4.83 3.29
N SER A 443 -3.64 5.06 3.92
CA SER A 443 -3.88 4.63 5.30
C SER A 443 -3.37 3.23 5.64
N ALA A 444 -2.51 3.15 6.65
CA ALA A 444 -1.88 1.92 7.08
C ALA A 444 -2.80 1.04 7.95
N VAL A 445 -3.93 1.57 8.44
CA VAL A 445 -4.86 0.84 9.33
C VAL A 445 -5.33 -0.47 8.69
N THR A 446 -5.81 -0.39 7.45
CA THR A 446 -6.30 -1.56 6.71
C THR A 446 -5.19 -2.55 6.42
N GLN A 447 -3.97 -2.06 6.16
CA GLN A 447 -2.78 -2.88 5.89
C GLN A 447 -2.30 -3.63 7.15
N ILE A 448 -2.26 -2.96 8.30
CA ILE A 448 -1.93 -3.56 9.61
C ILE A 448 -2.96 -4.64 9.98
N LEU A 449 -4.25 -4.36 9.78
CA LEU A 449 -5.32 -5.34 10.05
C LEU A 449 -5.25 -6.53 9.09
N ALA A 450 -5.00 -6.29 7.80
CA ALA A 450 -4.80 -7.34 6.80
C ALA A 450 -3.60 -8.23 7.13
N PHE A 451 -2.46 -7.63 7.48
CA PHE A 451 -1.28 -8.36 7.94
C PHE A 451 -1.59 -9.18 9.19
N SER A 452 -2.26 -8.59 10.19
CA SER A 452 -2.63 -9.29 11.43
C SER A 452 -3.53 -10.50 11.16
N ALA A 453 -4.52 -10.34 10.29
CA ALA A 453 -5.45 -11.40 9.92
C ALA A 453 -4.72 -12.55 9.19
N ILE A 454 -3.85 -12.24 8.23
CA ILE A 454 -3.11 -13.27 7.47
C ILE A 454 -2.08 -13.96 8.38
N MET A 455 -1.29 -13.21 9.12
CA MET A 455 -0.22 -13.79 9.94
C MET A 455 -0.76 -14.53 11.16
N PHE A 456 -1.67 -13.94 11.92
CA PHE A 456 -2.04 -14.45 13.24
C PHE A 456 -3.39 -15.17 13.27
N LEU A 457 -4.39 -14.68 12.53
CA LEU A 457 -5.72 -15.31 12.52
C LEU A 457 -5.76 -16.55 11.61
N CYS A 458 -5.30 -16.43 10.36
CA CYS A 458 -5.07 -17.59 9.48
C CYS A 458 -3.93 -18.46 10.03
N GLY A 459 -2.88 -17.81 10.54
CA GLY A 459 -1.72 -18.48 11.12
C GLY A 459 -0.64 -18.77 10.09
N TRP A 460 0.51 -18.10 10.22
CA TRP A 460 1.67 -18.21 9.33
C TRP A 460 2.11 -19.67 9.08
N HIS A 461 2.06 -20.51 10.12
CA HIS A 461 2.41 -21.93 10.08
C HIS A 461 1.43 -22.77 9.24
N LYS A 462 0.12 -22.46 9.26
CA LYS A 462 -0.86 -23.16 8.42
C LYS A 462 -0.66 -22.80 6.96
N LEU A 463 -0.37 -21.53 6.69
CA LEU A 463 -0.09 -21.05 5.35
C LEU A 463 1.15 -21.73 4.77
N ASP A 464 2.25 -21.79 5.54
CA ASP A 464 3.48 -22.48 5.14
C ASP A 464 3.23 -23.98 4.90
N ARG A 465 2.50 -24.66 5.79
CA ARG A 465 2.10 -26.07 5.59
C ARG A 465 1.28 -26.27 4.32
N SER A 466 0.28 -25.42 4.10
CA SER A 466 -0.57 -25.47 2.91
C SER A 466 0.26 -25.28 1.65
N MET A 467 1.22 -24.37 1.68
CA MET A 467 2.12 -24.10 0.58
C MET A 467 3.04 -25.29 0.29
N ASN A 468 3.66 -25.86 1.32
CA ASN A 468 4.48 -27.07 1.22
C ASN A 468 3.67 -28.26 0.68
N SER A 469 2.38 -28.37 1.03
CA SER A 469 1.51 -29.43 0.51
C SER A 469 1.15 -29.26 -0.97
N LEU A 470 1.04 -28.02 -1.44
CA LEU A 470 0.63 -27.71 -2.82
C LEU A 470 1.81 -27.68 -3.80
N VAL A 471 2.97 -27.21 -3.35
CA VAL A 471 4.15 -26.98 -4.19
C VAL A 471 5.27 -27.99 -3.93
N GLY A 472 5.21 -28.69 -2.79
CA GLY A 472 6.32 -29.50 -2.28
C GLY A 472 7.31 -28.65 -1.47
N ASN A 473 8.12 -29.33 -0.65
CA ASN A 473 9.21 -28.68 0.07
C ASN A 473 10.24 -28.12 -0.92
N ALA A 474 10.83 -26.96 -0.59
CA ALA A 474 11.94 -26.40 -1.36
C ALA A 474 13.12 -27.39 -1.38
N SER A 475 13.29 -28.10 -2.50
CA SER A 475 14.27 -29.19 -2.63
C SER A 475 15.57 -28.72 -3.29
N GLY A 476 16.68 -28.78 -2.54
CA GLY A 476 18.02 -29.10 -3.08
C GLY A 476 19.04 -27.97 -3.15
N THR A 477 18.67 -26.74 -3.48
CA THR A 477 19.65 -25.64 -3.66
C THR A 477 19.64 -24.62 -2.51
N LEU A 478 20.82 -24.11 -2.15
CA LEU A 478 20.96 -23.05 -1.12
C LEU A 478 20.17 -21.78 -1.49
N VAL A 479 20.05 -21.47 -2.77
CA VAL A 479 19.29 -20.31 -3.26
C VAL A 479 17.79 -20.51 -3.02
N GLU A 480 17.24 -21.69 -3.31
CA GLU A 480 15.83 -21.99 -3.00
C GLU A 480 15.57 -22.06 -1.50
N PHE A 481 16.56 -22.45 -0.69
CA PHE A 481 16.44 -22.39 0.76
C PHE A 481 16.31 -20.94 1.27
N PHE A 482 17.12 -20.01 0.75
CA PHE A 482 17.11 -18.62 1.21
C PHE A 482 16.06 -17.73 0.54
N MET A 483 15.67 -18.02 -0.69
CA MET A 483 14.77 -17.18 -1.50
C MET A 483 13.47 -17.89 -1.92
N GLY A 484 13.28 -19.14 -1.50
CA GLY A 484 12.07 -19.91 -1.77
C GLY A 484 10.86 -19.45 -0.95
N HIS A 485 9.71 -20.05 -1.27
CA HIS A 485 8.41 -19.70 -0.69
C HIS A 485 8.36 -19.87 0.84
N SER A 486 9.13 -20.80 1.40
CA SER A 486 9.24 -21.13 2.83
C SER A 486 10.57 -20.65 3.46
N SER A 487 11.17 -19.57 2.95
CA SER A 487 12.47 -19.08 3.43
C SER A 487 12.45 -18.74 4.94
N PRO A 488 13.47 -19.18 5.71
CA PRO A 488 13.59 -18.81 7.12
C PRO A 488 13.91 -17.31 7.29
N ILE A 489 14.62 -16.69 6.33
CA ILE A 489 14.90 -15.25 6.36
C ILE A 489 13.60 -14.47 6.23
N PHE A 490 12.76 -14.83 5.25
CA PHE A 490 11.47 -14.18 5.08
C PHE A 490 10.57 -14.38 6.30
N SER A 491 10.58 -15.58 6.88
CA SER A 491 9.85 -15.87 8.12
C SER A 491 10.29 -14.97 9.28
N MET A 492 11.60 -14.77 9.48
CA MET A 492 12.11 -13.84 10.51
C MET A 492 11.69 -12.39 10.23
N MET A 493 11.82 -11.95 8.98
CA MET A 493 11.44 -10.59 8.56
C MET A 493 9.94 -10.33 8.72
N LEU A 494 9.09 -11.35 8.58
CA LEU A 494 7.66 -11.26 8.86
C LEU A 494 7.33 -10.97 10.34
N PHE A 495 8.21 -11.31 11.29
CA PHE A 495 8.02 -10.95 12.71
C PHE A 495 8.69 -9.64 13.10
N ILE A 496 9.60 -9.11 12.29
CA ILE A 496 10.43 -7.96 12.65
C ILE A 496 10.16 -6.77 11.74
N SER A 497 10.60 -6.86 10.48
CA SER A 497 10.67 -5.72 9.58
C SER A 497 9.34 -5.40 8.92
N VAL A 498 8.57 -6.41 8.48
CA VAL A 498 7.26 -6.20 7.84
C VAL A 498 6.29 -5.43 8.73
N PRO A 499 5.98 -5.89 9.96
CA PRO A 499 5.09 -5.14 10.84
C PRO A 499 5.69 -3.79 11.25
N MET A 500 7.03 -3.69 11.42
CA MET A 500 7.68 -2.41 11.69
C MET A 500 7.41 -1.38 10.59
N PHE A 501 7.65 -1.70 9.31
CA PHE A 501 7.41 -0.76 8.22
C PHE A 501 5.92 -0.42 8.02
N LEU A 502 4.99 -1.33 8.32
CA LEU A 502 3.56 -1.01 8.35
C LEU A 502 3.22 -0.06 9.51
N ALA A 503 3.80 -0.26 10.69
CA ALA A 503 3.63 0.63 11.83
C ALA A 503 4.30 1.99 11.61
N VAL A 504 5.45 2.03 10.92
CA VAL A 504 6.13 3.26 10.48
C VAL A 504 5.19 4.09 9.62
N LYS A 505 4.51 3.44 8.66
CA LYS A 505 3.53 4.09 7.81
C LYS A 505 2.35 4.66 8.62
N TYR A 506 1.80 3.87 9.54
CA TYR A 506 0.74 4.32 10.45
C TYR A 506 1.17 5.52 11.28
N VAL A 507 2.33 5.46 11.91
CA VAL A 507 2.86 6.57 12.72
C VAL A 507 3.10 7.77 11.83
N SER A 508 3.63 7.58 10.62
CA SER A 508 3.85 8.70 9.71
C SER A 508 2.56 9.44 9.33
N GLU A 509 1.46 8.71 9.12
CA GLU A 509 0.16 9.28 8.73
C GLU A 509 -0.49 10.10 9.83
N PHE A 510 -0.46 9.57 11.05
CA PHE A 510 -1.19 10.18 12.16
C PHE A 510 -0.33 11.19 12.90
N ASP A 511 1.00 11.14 12.79
CA ASP A 511 1.87 11.72 13.81
C ASP A 511 3.07 12.55 13.32
N LEU A 512 3.39 12.53 12.03
CA LEU A 512 4.66 13.07 11.54
C LEU A 512 4.71 14.59 11.42
N LEU A 513 3.58 15.30 11.40
CA LEU A 513 3.61 16.76 11.31
C LEU A 513 3.49 17.45 12.68
N LEU A 514 4.56 18.20 12.96
CA LEU A 514 5.12 18.70 14.22
C LEU A 514 4.20 19.57 15.11
N LYS A 515 2.87 19.56 14.92
CA LYS A 515 1.89 20.31 15.72
C LYS A 515 0.69 19.49 16.24
N GLY A 516 0.62 18.18 15.97
CA GLY A 516 -0.39 17.29 16.57
C GLY A 516 -1.85 17.51 16.11
N ARG A 517 -2.08 18.25 15.01
CA ARG A 517 -3.40 18.50 14.38
C ARG A 517 -3.40 18.18 12.88
N ASP A 518 -2.61 17.22 12.47
CA ASP A 518 -2.24 17.03 11.06
C ASP A 518 -3.38 16.56 10.16
N VAL A 519 -4.06 15.48 10.56
CA VAL A 519 -5.24 14.95 9.85
C VAL A 519 -6.29 16.05 9.66
N GLN A 520 -6.47 16.87 10.70
CA GLN A 520 -7.42 17.97 10.67
C GLN A 520 -7.00 19.05 9.67
N MET A 521 -5.72 19.42 9.62
CA MET A 521 -5.22 20.42 8.64
C MET A 521 -5.34 19.90 7.20
N HIS A 522 -5.02 18.63 6.94
CA HIS A 522 -5.20 18.02 5.62
C HIS A 522 -6.66 17.97 5.19
N ILE A 523 -7.58 17.64 6.12
CA ILE A 523 -9.02 17.66 5.86
C ILE A 523 -9.49 19.09 5.62
N GLU A 524 -9.10 20.04 6.47
CA GLU A 524 -9.51 21.44 6.35
C GLU A 524 -9.05 22.00 5.01
N TYR A 525 -7.78 21.80 4.64
CA TYR A 525 -7.22 22.27 3.37
C TYR A 525 -7.90 21.64 2.15
N ALA A 526 -8.11 20.32 2.15
CA ALA A 526 -8.65 19.63 0.99
C ALA A 526 -10.15 19.86 0.75
N VAL A 527 -10.88 20.22 1.80
CA VAL A 527 -12.34 20.38 1.76
C VAL A 527 -12.77 21.84 1.88
N GLU A 528 -11.82 22.76 2.11
CA GLU A 528 -12.05 24.20 2.01
C GLU A 528 -12.55 24.54 0.60
N GLY A 529 -13.77 25.11 0.51
CA GLY A 529 -14.37 25.50 -0.77
C GLY A 529 -15.32 24.50 -1.43
N LEU A 530 -15.54 23.27 -0.90
CA LEU A 530 -16.57 22.37 -1.47
C LEU A 530 -17.99 22.95 -1.35
N THR A 531 -18.31 23.49 -0.18
CA THR A 531 -19.57 24.20 0.10
C THR A 531 -19.29 25.48 0.88
N PRO A 532 -20.20 26.47 0.88
CA PRO A 532 -20.07 27.65 1.72
C PRO A 532 -20.12 27.34 3.23
N PHE A 533 -20.49 26.11 3.63
CA PHE A 533 -20.62 25.71 5.03
C PHE A 533 -19.41 24.87 5.48
N SER A 534 -18.51 25.50 6.24
CA SER A 534 -17.30 24.85 6.76
C SER A 534 -17.59 23.56 7.56
N PHE A 535 -18.66 23.51 8.36
CA PHE A 535 -18.97 22.30 9.14
C PHE A 535 -19.34 21.08 8.27
N ILE A 536 -20.00 21.30 7.13
CA ILE A 536 -20.38 20.23 6.20
C ILE A 536 -19.13 19.67 5.53
N ASN A 537 -18.24 20.57 5.09
CA ASN A 537 -16.97 20.23 4.48
C ASN A 537 -16.11 19.38 5.44
N ILE A 538 -15.91 19.86 6.67
CA ILE A 538 -15.11 19.14 7.67
C ILE A 538 -15.73 17.76 7.98
N SER A 539 -17.06 17.68 8.15
CA SER A 539 -17.75 16.41 8.41
C SER A 539 -17.57 15.41 7.26
N PHE A 540 -17.67 15.89 6.02
CA PHE A 540 -17.47 15.07 4.82
C PHE A 540 -16.04 14.54 4.72
N GLY A 541 -15.03 15.36 5.00
CA GLY A 541 -13.63 14.92 5.02
C GLY A 541 -13.37 13.81 6.04
N TYR A 542 -13.92 13.94 7.26
CA TYR A 542 -13.82 12.88 8.27
C TYR A 542 -14.48 11.57 7.83
N ILE A 543 -15.65 11.64 7.17
CA ILE A 543 -16.34 10.46 6.65
C ILE A 543 -15.45 9.71 5.64
N ILE A 544 -14.81 10.43 4.72
CA ILE A 544 -13.94 9.81 3.71
C ILE A 544 -12.73 9.14 4.37
N VAL A 545 -12.02 9.85 5.25
CA VAL A 545 -10.82 9.33 5.94
C VAL A 545 -11.10 8.07 6.74
N PHE A 546 -12.25 8.01 7.44
CA PHE A 546 -12.61 6.86 8.28
C PHE A 546 -13.49 5.81 7.61
N MET A 547 -13.90 5.99 6.35
CA MET A 547 -14.75 5.05 5.63
C MET A 547 -14.20 3.62 5.60
N PRO A 548 -12.90 3.37 5.30
CA PRO A 548 -12.36 2.01 5.28
C PRO A 548 -12.49 1.30 6.64
N PHE A 549 -12.27 2.03 7.74
CA PHE A 549 -12.43 1.51 9.09
C PHE A 549 -13.91 1.23 9.40
N ALA A 550 -14.80 2.15 9.02
CA ALA A 550 -16.24 1.97 9.17
C ALA A 550 -16.73 0.72 8.42
N ILE A 551 -16.24 0.46 7.21
CA ILE A 551 -16.56 -0.75 6.44
C ILE A 551 -16.16 -2.02 7.21
N ILE A 552 -14.94 -2.05 7.76
CA ILE A 552 -14.44 -3.21 8.53
C ILE A 552 -15.34 -3.46 9.74
N VAL A 553 -15.61 -2.43 10.54
CA VAL A 553 -16.41 -2.56 11.77
C VAL A 553 -17.84 -2.98 11.47
N ASN A 554 -18.51 -2.34 10.50
CA ASN A 554 -19.89 -2.66 10.16
C ASN A 554 -20.02 -4.09 9.62
N MET A 555 -19.08 -4.56 8.79
CA MET A 555 -19.10 -5.93 8.28
C MET A 555 -18.77 -6.96 9.36
N ALA A 556 -17.88 -6.63 10.31
CA ALA A 556 -17.63 -7.48 11.46
C ALA A 556 -18.88 -7.61 12.37
N LEU A 557 -19.57 -6.50 12.64
CA LEU A 557 -20.84 -6.49 13.39
C LEU A 557 -21.93 -7.29 12.67
N TYR A 558 -22.03 -7.13 11.34
CA TYR A 558 -22.95 -7.92 10.52
C TYR A 558 -22.63 -9.42 10.58
N ALA A 559 -21.36 -9.81 10.49
CA ALA A 559 -20.95 -11.21 10.59
C ALA A 559 -21.29 -11.81 11.97
N ILE A 560 -21.06 -11.05 13.06
CA ILE A 560 -21.45 -11.46 14.41
C ILE A 560 -22.96 -11.62 14.52
N TYR A 561 -23.73 -10.63 14.04
CA TYR A 561 -25.19 -10.69 14.04
C TYR A 561 -25.71 -11.91 13.26
N HIS A 562 -25.23 -12.13 12.05
CA HIS A 562 -25.64 -13.24 11.20
C HIS A 562 -25.34 -14.59 11.88
N THR A 563 -24.12 -14.77 12.36
CA THR A 563 -23.68 -16.04 12.96
C THR A 563 -24.43 -16.36 14.26
N VAL A 564 -24.64 -15.35 15.13
CA VAL A 564 -25.29 -15.56 16.43
C VAL A 564 -26.81 -15.62 16.32
N ARG A 565 -27.44 -14.77 15.51
CA ARG A 565 -28.91 -14.69 15.43
C ARG A 565 -29.52 -15.55 14.34
N VAL A 566 -28.92 -15.57 13.15
CA VAL A 566 -29.47 -16.29 11.99
C VAL A 566 -29.01 -17.75 12.03
N GLU A 567 -27.70 -17.99 12.13
CA GLU A 567 -27.13 -19.34 12.13
C GLU A 567 -27.17 -20.02 13.51
N LYS A 568 -27.44 -19.26 14.58
CA LYS A 568 -27.50 -19.74 15.98
C LYS A 568 -26.23 -20.46 16.45
N MET A 569 -25.07 -20.06 15.93
CA MET A 569 -23.77 -20.62 16.29
C MET A 569 -23.11 -19.82 17.43
N PRO A 570 -22.22 -20.43 18.23
CA PRO A 570 -21.50 -19.72 19.30
C PRO A 570 -20.55 -18.67 18.71
N LEU A 571 -20.30 -17.59 19.44
CA LEU A 571 -19.43 -16.48 18.99
C LEU A 571 -18.04 -16.96 18.52
N GLY A 572 -17.50 -18.02 19.12
CA GLY A 572 -16.21 -18.59 18.71
C GLY A 572 -16.18 -19.12 17.27
N SER A 573 -17.34 -19.39 16.64
CA SER A 573 -17.41 -19.81 15.22
C SER A 573 -17.06 -18.67 14.26
N VAL A 574 -17.29 -17.42 14.66
CA VAL A 574 -17.01 -16.20 13.88
C VAL A 574 -15.50 -15.99 13.63
N PHE A 575 -14.66 -16.63 14.45
CA PHE A 575 -13.20 -16.61 14.35
C PHE A 575 -12.60 -17.88 13.73
N LYS A 576 -13.45 -18.86 13.38
CA LYS A 576 -13.01 -20.09 12.73
C LYS A 576 -12.99 -19.90 11.21
N GLU A 577 -12.07 -20.59 10.58
CA GLU A 577 -11.97 -20.70 9.13
C GLU A 577 -13.26 -21.30 8.56
N THR A 578 -13.78 -20.71 7.48
CA THR A 578 -14.96 -21.24 6.77
C THR A 578 -14.58 -22.32 5.76
N VAL A 579 -13.32 -22.34 5.32
CA VAL A 579 -12.73 -23.37 4.47
C VAL A 579 -11.41 -23.80 5.09
N HIS A 580 -11.22 -25.09 5.31
CA HIS A 580 -9.94 -25.59 5.79
C HIS A 580 -8.87 -25.38 4.72
N PHE A 581 -7.85 -24.57 5.05
CA PHE A 581 -6.64 -24.46 4.25
C PHE A 581 -5.86 -25.78 4.36
N GLY A 582 -6.09 -26.67 3.40
CA GLY A 582 -5.52 -28.02 3.35
C GLY A 582 -6.29 -28.92 2.39
N SER A 583 -5.58 -29.85 1.76
CA SER A 583 -6.18 -30.89 0.91
C SER A 583 -7.26 -31.68 1.67
N PRO A 584 -8.40 -32.05 1.03
CA PRO A 584 -9.35 -33.01 1.59
C PRO A 584 -8.72 -34.41 1.83
N ASN A 585 -7.53 -34.68 1.30
CA ASN A 585 -6.98 -36.03 1.20
C ASN A 585 -5.89 -36.39 2.23
N THR A 586 -5.68 -35.61 3.28
CA THR A 586 -4.74 -36.01 4.36
C THR A 586 -5.41 -36.00 5.72
N LEU A 587 -6.30 -36.97 5.92
CA LEU A 587 -6.51 -37.62 7.23
C LEU A 587 -5.24 -38.36 7.72
N GLY A 588 -4.19 -38.41 6.90
CA GLY A 588 -2.86 -38.90 7.26
C GLY A 588 -2.03 -37.87 8.01
N GLN A 589 -1.74 -38.20 9.25
CA GLN A 589 -0.66 -37.65 10.08
C GLN A 589 0.66 -37.59 9.31
N ASN A 590 1.02 -36.44 8.74
CA ASN A 590 2.44 -36.11 8.62
C ASN A 590 2.79 -35.36 9.91
N SER A 591 3.72 -35.95 10.67
CA SER A 591 4.27 -35.38 11.90
C SER A 591 4.51 -33.90 11.71
N ASP A 592 4.04 -33.08 12.65
CA ASP A 592 4.35 -31.66 12.68
C ASP A 592 5.89 -31.51 12.77
N ASP A 593 6.53 -31.30 11.63
CA ASP A 593 7.94 -30.93 11.58
C ASP A 593 8.05 -29.62 12.35
N ALA A 594 8.67 -29.74 13.52
CA ALA A 594 8.79 -28.64 14.46
C ALA A 594 9.56 -27.50 13.74
N PRO A 595 9.08 -26.24 13.78
CA PRO A 595 9.73 -25.14 13.06
C PRO A 595 11.21 -25.07 13.41
N LEU A 596 12.10 -24.68 12.49
CA LEU A 596 13.57 -24.67 12.70
C LEU A 596 14.01 -24.04 14.04
N VAL A 597 13.29 -23.01 14.49
CA VAL A 597 13.48 -22.33 15.79
C VAL A 597 13.36 -23.29 16.98
N THR A 598 12.48 -24.28 16.90
CA THR A 598 12.32 -25.30 17.94
C THR A 598 13.54 -26.20 18.07
N ALA A 599 14.37 -26.38 17.03
CA ALA A 599 15.62 -27.14 17.13
C ALA A 599 16.68 -26.37 17.96
N ILE A 600 16.70 -25.03 17.86
CA ILE A 600 17.59 -24.17 18.64
C ILE A 600 17.19 -24.16 20.11
N PHE A 601 15.89 -24.03 20.39
CA PHE A 601 15.37 -23.97 21.76
C PHE A 601 15.00 -25.33 22.36
N LYS A 602 15.03 -26.44 21.60
CA LYS A 602 14.91 -27.81 22.13
C LYS A 602 16.00 -28.10 23.17
N ARG A 603 17.13 -27.41 23.06
CA ARG A 603 18.30 -27.51 23.92
C ARG A 603 18.26 -26.57 25.13
N CYS A 604 17.24 -25.72 25.27
CA CYS A 604 17.10 -24.88 26.45
C CYS A 604 16.81 -25.74 27.68
N TRP A 605 17.62 -25.54 28.72
CA TRP A 605 17.61 -26.27 29.99
C TRP A 605 16.42 -25.94 30.92
N LEU A 606 15.54 -25.00 30.53
CA LEU A 606 14.45 -24.51 31.39
C LEU A 606 13.16 -25.31 31.16
N ARG A 607 12.46 -25.59 32.28
CA ARG A 607 11.13 -26.23 32.27
C ARG A 607 10.09 -25.29 31.65
N ASP A 608 9.15 -25.83 30.89
CA ASP A 608 8.19 -25.06 30.08
C ASP A 608 7.37 -24.03 30.90
N HIS A 609 6.91 -24.39 32.09
CA HIS A 609 6.20 -23.46 32.99
C HIS A 609 7.07 -22.28 33.46
N VAL A 610 8.38 -22.47 33.61
CA VAL A 610 9.32 -21.39 33.97
C VAL A 610 9.46 -20.41 32.81
N MET A 611 9.47 -20.90 31.57
CA MET A 611 9.52 -20.05 30.39
C MET A 611 8.23 -19.21 30.26
N VAL A 612 7.06 -19.79 30.53
CA VAL A 612 5.78 -19.03 30.57
C VAL A 612 5.81 -17.96 31.68
N ALA A 613 6.35 -18.28 32.86
CA ALA A 613 6.49 -17.32 33.94
C ALA A 613 7.43 -16.15 33.58
N ILE A 614 8.54 -16.41 32.89
CA ILE A 614 9.46 -15.37 32.40
C ILE A 614 8.75 -14.45 31.40
N LEU A 615 8.00 -15.02 30.44
CA LEU A 615 7.20 -14.22 29.50
C LEU A 615 6.18 -13.35 30.24
N PHE A 616 5.48 -13.91 31.22
CA PHE A 616 4.48 -13.18 32.01
C PHE A 616 5.11 -12.00 32.77
N ILE A 617 6.26 -12.18 33.42
CA ILE A 617 6.96 -11.11 34.14
C ILE A 617 7.37 -9.99 33.16
N PHE A 618 7.95 -10.37 32.03
CA PHE A 618 8.40 -9.39 31.03
C PHE A 618 7.23 -8.57 30.48
N GLU A 619 6.13 -9.22 30.08
CA GLU A 619 4.95 -8.51 29.58
C GLU A 619 4.26 -7.67 30.66
N THR A 620 4.35 -8.06 31.93
CA THR A 620 3.87 -7.22 33.04
C THR A 620 4.66 -5.91 33.13
N ILE A 621 5.98 -5.95 32.93
CA ILE A 621 6.81 -4.74 32.89
C ILE A 621 6.40 -3.85 31.71
N VAL A 622 6.15 -4.44 30.53
CA VAL A 622 5.67 -3.71 29.36
C VAL A 622 4.32 -3.04 29.65
N ALA A 623 3.38 -3.76 30.27
CA ALA A 623 2.09 -3.20 30.67
C ALA A 623 2.26 -1.97 31.59
N VAL A 624 3.15 -2.06 32.59
CA VAL A 624 3.46 -0.94 33.49
C VAL A 624 4.02 0.26 32.73
N LEU A 625 4.91 0.03 31.77
CA LEU A 625 5.44 1.09 30.91
C LEU A 625 4.35 1.73 30.04
N LEU A 626 3.46 0.92 29.44
CA LEU A 626 2.32 1.42 28.66
C LEU A 626 1.36 2.25 29.50
N VAL A 627 1.07 1.83 30.74
CA VAL A 627 0.27 2.62 31.70
C VAL A 627 0.96 3.94 32.04
N ALA A 628 2.27 3.92 32.28
CA ALA A 628 3.05 5.12 32.55
C ALA A 628 2.99 6.10 31.36
N PHE A 629 3.23 5.62 30.13
CA PHE A 629 3.11 6.45 28.92
C PHE A 629 1.70 7.00 28.75
N PHE A 630 0.67 6.17 28.91
CA PHE A 630 -0.72 6.61 28.82
C PHE A 630 -1.00 7.75 29.82
N ALA A 631 -0.63 7.57 31.08
CA ALA A 631 -0.81 8.59 32.12
C ALA A 631 -0.03 9.88 31.80
N THR A 632 1.20 9.78 31.30
CA THR A 632 2.00 10.95 30.89
C THR A 632 1.29 11.75 29.79
N TYR A 633 0.74 11.08 28.78
CA TYR A 633 0.11 11.76 27.63
C TYR A 633 -1.32 12.24 27.92
N THR A 634 -2.05 11.66 28.86
CA THR A 634 -3.44 12.07 29.17
C THR A 634 -3.57 12.99 30.39
N VAL A 635 -2.74 12.79 31.42
CA VAL A 635 -2.88 13.48 32.72
C VAL A 635 -1.80 14.53 32.94
N PHE A 636 -0.57 14.26 32.52
CA PHE A 636 0.60 15.07 32.90
C PHE A 636 1.16 15.95 31.79
N HIS A 637 0.59 15.92 30.58
CA HIS A 637 1.08 16.73 29.46
C HIS A 637 0.47 18.13 29.48
N VAL A 638 1.32 19.16 29.34
CA VAL A 638 0.92 20.57 29.39
C VAL A 638 0.38 21.04 28.03
N ASP A 639 0.85 20.45 26.94
CA ASP A 639 0.43 20.76 25.57
C ASP A 639 -0.59 19.74 25.03
N PRO A 640 -1.49 20.12 24.10
CA PRO A 640 -2.44 19.19 23.49
C PRO A 640 -1.69 18.11 22.70
N VAL A 641 -1.65 16.90 23.25
CA VAL A 641 -1.11 15.70 22.58
C VAL A 641 -2.06 15.28 21.47
N ASN A 642 -1.48 14.76 20.40
CA ASN A 642 -2.23 14.13 19.31
C ASN A 642 -3.17 13.02 19.85
N PRO A 643 -4.50 13.14 19.69
CA PRO A 643 -5.46 12.17 20.23
C PRO A 643 -5.26 10.76 19.66
N TYR A 644 -4.70 10.63 18.45
CA TYR A 644 -4.41 9.34 17.84
C TYR A 644 -3.32 8.56 18.58
N ARG A 645 -2.28 9.24 19.13
CA ARG A 645 -1.25 8.58 19.95
C ARG A 645 -1.87 7.95 21.20
N VAL A 646 -2.75 8.71 21.87
CA VAL A 646 -3.46 8.24 23.07
C VAL A 646 -4.32 7.03 22.77
N LEU A 647 -5.05 7.05 21.64
CA LEU A 647 -5.88 5.93 21.20
C LEU A 647 -5.04 4.67 20.94
N VAL A 648 -3.89 4.79 20.26
CA VAL A 648 -3.01 3.65 19.98
C VAL A 648 -2.46 3.04 21.27
N ILE A 649 -1.98 3.88 22.19
CA ILE A 649 -1.48 3.41 23.49
C ILE A 649 -2.60 2.70 24.26
N ALA A 650 -3.83 3.24 24.24
CA ALA A 650 -4.98 2.60 24.86
C ALA A 650 -5.27 1.22 24.24
N VAL A 651 -5.27 1.11 22.90
CA VAL A 651 -5.48 -0.16 22.21
C VAL A 651 -4.37 -1.16 22.55
N LEU A 652 -3.10 -0.78 22.46
CA LEU A 652 -1.97 -1.66 22.81
C LEU A 652 -2.04 -2.10 24.27
N LEU A 653 -2.36 -1.21 25.20
CA LEU A 653 -2.54 -1.53 26.61
C LEU A 653 -3.68 -2.55 26.83
N THR A 654 -4.83 -2.35 26.19
CA THR A 654 -5.95 -3.32 26.30
C THR A 654 -5.58 -4.70 25.75
N LEU A 655 -4.89 -4.74 24.61
CA LEU A 655 -4.40 -5.99 24.02
C LEU A 655 -3.36 -6.67 24.90
N ASN A 656 -2.45 -5.91 25.51
CA ASN A 656 -1.44 -6.44 26.42
C ASN A 656 -2.08 -7.06 27.68
N ILE A 657 -3.04 -6.37 28.30
CA ILE A 657 -3.78 -6.90 29.46
C ILE A 657 -4.50 -8.20 29.11
N MET A 658 -5.16 -8.26 27.94
CA MET A 658 -5.78 -9.50 27.46
C MET A 658 -4.73 -10.60 27.22
N SER A 659 -3.55 -10.26 26.69
CA SER A 659 -2.46 -11.22 26.49
C SER A 659 -1.95 -11.79 27.83
N LEU A 660 -1.86 -10.96 28.87
CA LEU A 660 -1.48 -11.41 30.21
C LEU A 660 -2.52 -12.36 30.81
N MET A 661 -3.81 -12.11 30.59
CA MET A 661 -4.88 -13.02 31.01
C MET A 661 -4.76 -14.38 30.31
N GLU A 662 -4.50 -14.39 29.01
CA GLU A 662 -4.31 -15.63 28.23
C GLU A 662 -3.06 -16.41 28.67
N LEU A 663 -1.95 -15.73 28.95
CA LEU A 663 -0.74 -16.36 29.49
C LEU A 663 -0.96 -16.96 30.88
N LYS A 664 -1.73 -16.29 31.75
CA LYS A 664 -2.11 -16.82 33.06
C LYS A 664 -2.93 -18.09 32.92
N TRP A 665 -3.93 -18.10 32.05
CA TRP A 665 -4.74 -19.29 31.80
C TRP A 665 -3.93 -20.42 31.20
N LEU A 666 -3.02 -20.11 30.27
CA LEU A 666 -2.11 -21.12 29.72
C LEU A 666 -1.23 -21.75 30.81
N TYR A 667 -0.70 -20.94 31.73
CA TYR A 667 0.10 -21.42 32.85
C TYR A 667 -0.69 -22.38 33.76
N SER A 668 -1.98 -22.09 33.98
CA SER A 668 -2.86 -22.90 34.84
C SER A 668 -3.37 -24.18 34.18
N TYR A 669 -3.77 -24.13 32.90
CA TYR A 669 -4.52 -25.21 32.24
C TYR A 669 -3.75 -25.97 31.17
N TRP A 670 -2.67 -25.40 30.60
CA TRP A 670 -1.84 -26.02 29.57
C TRP A 670 -2.63 -26.64 28.38
N ASP A 671 -3.66 -25.94 27.91
CA ASP A 671 -4.74 -26.52 27.09
C ASP A 671 -4.68 -26.17 25.59
N SER A 672 -4.34 -24.92 25.25
CA SER A 672 -4.58 -24.39 23.91
C SER A 672 -3.42 -23.58 23.31
N PRO A 673 -2.89 -23.98 22.12
CA PRO A 673 -1.86 -23.24 21.41
C PRO A 673 -2.38 -21.92 20.81
N TYR A 674 -3.70 -21.75 20.69
CA TYR A 674 -4.31 -20.50 20.21
C TYR A 674 -4.10 -19.34 21.20
N ARG A 675 -4.01 -19.64 22.51
CA ARG A 675 -3.69 -18.63 23.54
C ARG A 675 -2.29 -18.05 23.31
N MET A 676 -1.33 -18.90 22.94
CA MET A 676 0.03 -18.47 22.62
C MET A 676 0.10 -17.69 21.31
N ASN A 677 -0.73 -18.01 20.31
CA ASN A 677 -0.81 -17.21 19.08
C ASN A 677 -1.22 -15.76 19.35
N PHE A 678 -2.20 -15.56 20.23
CA PHE A 678 -2.64 -14.22 20.60
C PHE A 678 -1.50 -13.41 21.25
N HIS A 679 -0.78 -14.01 22.20
CA HIS A 679 0.38 -13.38 22.82
C HIS A 679 1.49 -13.03 21.79
N ILE A 680 1.82 -13.96 20.89
CA ILE A 680 2.80 -13.72 19.83
C ILE A 680 2.37 -12.53 18.96
N ALA A 681 1.08 -12.44 18.61
CA ALA A 681 0.54 -11.35 17.82
C ALA A 681 0.71 -9.98 18.51
N VAL A 682 0.30 -9.90 19.78
CA VAL A 682 0.38 -8.66 20.57
C VAL A 682 1.84 -8.23 20.75
N SER A 683 2.73 -9.14 21.15
CA SER A 683 4.15 -8.85 21.36
C SER A 683 4.85 -8.40 20.06
N THR A 684 4.48 -9.01 18.92
CA THR A 684 4.99 -8.61 17.60
C THR A 684 4.55 -7.19 17.22
N MET A 685 3.27 -6.86 17.41
CA MET A 685 2.74 -5.54 17.08
C MET A 685 3.28 -4.44 18.00
N GLU A 686 3.36 -4.68 19.30
CA GLU A 686 3.99 -3.73 20.24
C GLU A 686 5.44 -3.44 19.85
N THR A 687 6.20 -4.51 19.51
CA THR A 687 7.58 -4.37 19.08
C THR A 687 7.68 -3.51 17.82
N ALA A 688 6.78 -3.74 16.86
CA ALA A 688 6.71 -2.99 15.62
C ALA A 688 6.40 -1.50 15.83
N PHE A 689 5.41 -1.16 16.69
CA PHE A 689 5.08 0.24 16.99
C PHE A 689 6.23 0.97 17.67
N VAL A 690 6.88 0.36 18.67
CA VAL A 690 8.05 0.97 19.33
C VAL A 690 9.19 1.19 18.34
N ASN A 691 9.51 0.17 17.53
CA ASN A 691 10.54 0.28 16.51
C ASN A 691 10.19 1.33 15.45
N ALA A 692 8.91 1.47 15.10
CA ALA A 692 8.46 2.49 14.16
C ALA A 692 8.72 3.92 14.66
N TYR A 693 8.39 4.20 15.92
CA TYR A 693 8.70 5.49 16.55
C TYR A 693 10.21 5.75 16.62
N LEU A 694 11.01 4.74 16.99
CA LEU A 694 12.47 4.87 17.04
C LEU A 694 13.08 5.10 15.65
N LEU A 695 12.55 4.43 14.62
CA LEU A 695 12.97 4.63 13.23
C LEU A 695 12.61 6.03 12.74
N MET A 696 11.39 6.49 13.04
CA MET A 696 10.97 7.85 12.72
C MET A 696 11.90 8.88 13.38
N VAL A 697 12.18 8.74 14.68
CA VAL A 697 13.10 9.65 15.40
C VAL A 697 14.52 9.58 14.84
N ALA A 698 14.99 8.41 14.38
CA ALA A 698 16.30 8.27 13.78
C ALA A 698 16.45 9.02 12.44
N PHE A 699 15.38 9.10 11.65
CA PHE A 699 15.42 9.57 10.27
C PHE A 699 14.66 10.88 10.01
N ASN A 700 13.94 11.44 10.99
CA ASN A 700 13.21 12.71 10.85
C ASN A 700 14.11 13.95 11.00
N HIS A 701 15.25 13.95 10.31
CA HIS A 701 16.24 15.01 10.34
C HIS A 701 16.79 15.23 8.93
N ALA A 702 16.97 16.50 8.51
CA ALA A 702 17.39 16.84 7.15
C ALA A 702 18.82 16.37 6.81
N ASP A 703 19.76 16.48 7.75
CA ASP A 703 21.20 16.33 7.46
C ASP A 703 21.93 15.28 8.32
N SER A 704 21.24 14.58 9.24
CA SER A 704 21.91 13.65 10.15
C SER A 704 21.03 12.47 10.56
N THR A 705 21.63 11.27 10.66
CA THR A 705 20.96 10.08 11.19
C THR A 705 21.16 9.99 12.70
N GLY A 706 20.07 9.82 13.44
CA GLY A 706 20.09 9.59 14.88
C GLY A 706 20.61 8.18 15.23
N TYR A 707 21.91 8.04 15.52
CA TYR A 707 22.50 6.74 15.85
C TYR A 707 22.01 6.13 17.16
N VAL A 708 21.66 6.96 18.16
CA VAL A 708 21.17 6.49 19.48
C VAL A 708 19.81 5.78 19.36
N PRO A 709 18.79 6.38 18.71
CA PRO A 709 17.53 5.67 18.44
C PRO A 709 17.72 4.35 17.69
N LEU A 710 18.62 4.30 16.70
CA LEU A 710 18.92 3.08 15.95
C LEU A 710 19.54 1.99 16.83
N PHE A 711 20.48 2.35 17.70
CA PHE A 711 21.08 1.39 18.63
C PHE A 711 20.05 0.83 19.61
N ILE A 712 19.19 1.69 20.17
CA ILE A 712 18.09 1.27 21.06
C ILE A 712 17.13 0.34 20.31
N MET A 713 16.77 0.67 19.07
CA MET A 713 15.90 -0.14 18.22
C MET A 713 16.51 -1.53 17.98
N LEU A 714 17.80 -1.61 17.65
CA LEU A 714 18.49 -2.88 17.44
C LEU A 714 18.50 -3.74 18.70
N LEU A 715 18.82 -3.16 19.86
CA LEU A 715 18.80 -3.85 21.15
C LEU A 715 17.39 -4.34 21.51
N HIS A 716 16.39 -3.47 21.37
CA HIS A 716 14.99 -3.79 21.63
C HIS A 716 14.49 -4.92 20.74
N THR A 717 14.77 -4.84 19.43
CA THR A 717 14.42 -5.86 18.46
C THR A 717 15.07 -7.20 18.78
N PHE A 718 16.34 -7.20 19.15
CA PHE A 718 17.06 -8.42 19.54
C PHE A 718 16.42 -9.09 20.76
N VAL A 719 16.17 -8.34 21.82
CA VAL A 719 15.56 -8.86 23.06
C VAL A 719 14.15 -9.40 22.80
N ARG A 720 13.30 -8.63 22.10
CA ARG A 720 11.93 -9.05 21.76
C ARG A 720 11.91 -10.28 20.84
N SER A 721 12.82 -10.36 19.87
CA SER A 721 12.93 -11.52 18.97
C SER A 721 13.25 -12.82 19.73
N MET A 722 14.08 -12.74 20.78
CA MET A 722 14.37 -13.89 21.64
C MET A 722 13.12 -14.35 22.41
N LEU A 723 12.35 -13.41 22.96
CA LEU A 723 11.10 -13.72 23.68
C LEU A 723 10.03 -14.30 22.76
N ILE A 724 9.85 -13.74 21.57
CA ILE A 724 8.92 -14.26 20.56
C ILE A 724 9.35 -15.67 20.13
N SER A 725 10.66 -15.92 19.96
CA SER A 725 11.16 -17.26 19.63
C SER A 725 10.88 -18.29 20.72
N VAL A 726 10.97 -17.89 22.00
CA VAL A 726 10.55 -18.72 23.14
C VAL A 726 9.05 -19.01 23.07
N ALA A 727 8.21 -18.01 22.82
CA ALA A 727 6.77 -18.19 22.69
C ALA A 727 6.38 -19.13 21.53
N ILE A 728 7.02 -18.99 20.36
CA ILE A 728 6.85 -19.90 19.22
C ILE A 728 7.26 -21.33 19.58
N THR A 729 8.33 -21.49 20.35
CA THR A 729 8.79 -22.82 20.79
C THR A 729 7.78 -23.47 21.74
N LEU A 730 7.31 -22.73 22.75
CA LEU A 730 6.29 -23.21 23.70
C LEU A 730 5.01 -23.62 22.98
N ARG A 731 4.57 -22.81 22.02
CA ARG A 731 3.45 -23.14 21.14
C ARG A 731 3.65 -24.48 20.42
N SER A 732 4.83 -24.70 19.83
CA SER A 732 5.11 -25.95 19.13
C SER A 732 5.05 -27.16 20.07
N LYS A 733 5.57 -27.03 21.30
CA LYS A 733 5.49 -28.09 22.31
C LYS A 733 4.04 -28.38 22.74
N LEU A 734 3.21 -27.35 22.89
CA LEU A 734 1.77 -27.50 23.20
C LEU A 734 1.03 -28.31 22.13
N ILE A 735 1.42 -28.17 20.86
CA ILE A 735 0.81 -28.93 19.77
C ILE A 735 1.27 -30.39 19.80
N GLN A 736 2.57 -30.63 20.01
CA GLN A 736 3.13 -31.99 20.10
C GLN A 736 2.61 -32.79 21.29
N ASN A 737 2.32 -32.11 22.41
CA ASN A 737 1.82 -32.74 23.62
C ASN A 737 0.30 -32.97 23.60
N ARG A 738 -0.42 -32.54 22.56
CA ARG A 738 -1.83 -32.90 22.40
C ARG A 738 -1.91 -34.38 22.01
N PRO A 739 -2.68 -35.21 22.73
CA PRO A 739 -2.98 -36.54 22.24
C PRO A 739 -3.61 -36.39 20.86
N SER A 740 -3.12 -37.16 19.89
CA SER A 740 -3.71 -37.20 18.57
C SER A 740 -5.20 -37.45 18.73
N ARG A 741 -6.01 -36.65 18.05
CA ARG A 741 -7.49 -36.68 18.06
C ARG A 741 -8.12 -38.03 17.69
N THR A 742 -7.31 -39.06 17.43
CA THR A 742 -7.74 -40.46 17.40
C THR A 742 -8.33 -40.91 18.74
N ARG A 743 -7.88 -40.35 19.87
CA ARG A 743 -8.40 -40.76 21.19
C ARG A 743 -9.79 -40.18 21.53
N ASP A 744 -10.11 -38.95 21.10
CA ASP A 744 -11.44 -38.37 21.29
C ASP A 744 -12.49 -39.04 20.38
N VAL A 745 -12.07 -39.54 19.21
CA VAL A 745 -12.95 -40.30 18.32
C VAL A 745 -13.21 -41.69 18.90
N THR A 746 -12.20 -42.36 19.48
CA THR A 746 -12.42 -43.64 20.18
C THR A 746 -13.24 -43.49 21.47
N GLU A 747 -13.15 -42.37 22.19
CA GLU A 747 -13.99 -42.14 23.38
C GLU A 747 -15.46 -41.86 23.02
N ILE A 748 -15.77 -41.36 21.81
CA ILE A 748 -17.14 -41.30 21.29
C ILE A 748 -17.66 -42.70 20.92
N TYR A 749 -16.78 -43.62 20.51
CA TYR A 749 -17.13 -45.02 20.26
C TYR A 749 -17.25 -45.86 21.55
N ASP A 750 -16.44 -45.57 22.58
CA ASP A 750 -16.51 -46.27 23.88
C ASP A 750 -17.72 -45.85 24.72
N ILE A 751 -18.27 -44.65 24.54
CA ILE A 751 -19.50 -44.22 25.23
C ILE A 751 -20.74 -44.95 24.67
N ASN A 752 -20.73 -45.36 23.40
CA ASN A 752 -21.80 -46.19 22.83
C ASN A 752 -21.64 -47.69 23.12
N ASN A 753 -20.43 -48.18 23.37
CA ASN A 753 -20.21 -49.58 23.77
C ASN A 753 -20.59 -49.90 25.22
N GLY A 754 -20.89 -48.88 26.04
CA GLY A 754 -21.38 -49.05 27.42
C GLY A 754 -22.89 -49.22 27.56
N LEU A 755 -23.66 -49.19 26.46
CA LEU A 755 -25.13 -49.24 26.48
C LEU A 755 -25.75 -50.46 25.77
N ASP A 756 -24.96 -51.30 25.09
CA ASP A 756 -25.43 -52.54 24.48
C ASP A 756 -24.85 -53.77 25.20
N ASP A 757 -25.33 -53.99 26.43
CA ASP A 757 -25.32 -55.32 27.04
C ASP A 757 -26.43 -56.14 26.37
N HIS A 758 -26.13 -56.76 25.22
CA HIS A 758 -26.69 -58.03 24.76
C HIS A 758 -25.98 -58.51 23.47
N GLY A 759 -25.47 -59.75 23.52
CA GLY A 759 -24.46 -60.27 22.61
C GLY A 759 -24.82 -60.43 21.14
N ASP A 760 -23.79 -60.38 20.31
CA ASP A 760 -23.45 -61.46 19.38
C ASP A 760 -22.04 -61.21 18.82
N ASP A 761 -21.26 -62.28 18.71
CA ASP A 761 -19.97 -62.33 18.01
C ASP A 761 -20.13 -61.84 16.55
N ARG A 762 -19.30 -60.88 16.13
CA ARG A 762 -18.74 -60.80 14.76
C ARG A 762 -17.67 -59.71 14.65
N ASP A 763 -16.44 -60.18 14.49
CA ASP A 763 -15.33 -59.44 13.90
C ASP A 763 -15.73 -58.97 12.49
N ASP A 764 -15.81 -57.65 12.28
CA ASP A 764 -15.83 -57.06 10.95
C ASP A 764 -15.08 -55.70 10.97
N ASP A 765 -13.76 -55.79 11.10
CA ASP A 765 -12.82 -54.69 10.88
C ASP A 765 -12.77 -54.35 9.38
N SER A 766 -13.71 -53.52 8.92
CA SER A 766 -13.57 -52.81 7.64
C SER A 766 -13.88 -51.32 7.82
N PRO A 767 -12.97 -50.41 7.39
CA PRO A 767 -13.19 -48.98 7.53
C PRO A 767 -14.25 -48.54 6.52
N ILE A 768 -15.40 -48.08 7.03
CA ILE A 768 -16.45 -47.47 6.24
C ILE A 768 -15.94 -46.12 5.71
N VAL A 769 -15.69 -46.06 4.40
CA VAL A 769 -15.35 -44.84 3.66
C VAL A 769 -16.62 -44.01 3.48
N TYR A 770 -16.73 -42.87 4.14
CA TYR A 770 -17.74 -41.88 3.80
C TYR A 770 -17.35 -41.19 2.49
N ASN A 771 -18.07 -41.55 1.42
CA ASN A 771 -18.05 -40.82 0.16
C ASN A 771 -18.97 -39.59 0.35
N LEU A 772 -18.38 -38.42 0.63
CA LEU A 772 -19.11 -37.15 0.68
C LEU A 772 -19.13 -36.55 -0.72
N SER A 773 -20.22 -36.83 -1.44
CA SER A 773 -20.66 -36.12 -2.65
C SER A 773 -21.08 -34.69 -2.37
#